data_AF-A0A960QLF0-F1
#
_entry.id   AF-A0A960QLF0-F1
#
_cell.length_a   1.000
_cell.length_b   1.000
_cell.length_c   1.000
_cell.angle_alpha   90.00
_cell.angle_beta   90.00
_cell.angle_gamma   90.00
#
_symmetry.space_group_name_H-M   'P 1'
#
loop_
_entity.id
_entity.type
_entity.pdbx_description
1 polymer ?
#
loop_
_entity_poly.entity_id
_entity_poly.type
_entity_poly.pdbx_seq_one_letter_code
_entity_poly.pdbx_strand_id
1 'polypeptide(L)'
;MKMKTWMRWTGRTLAAAGIVLLAGCATPKLADVQKVQNDEAAYLVFSALGREPARQQAAERIAARAFEKIQGKRPASPDIGLEDWTDYVEALSRTIEIDRDAYKTAPELKTIKDTQVIAEFIRRNPDVLKLDGATALPAWGEDLATAKAVVSQLTEQVAAAIREAEQQAKAQNWGAAYLAVLDALDKSPKSAAILKTARQFQQKFVDTMVADMGKALDQVQAIEGDFGTKKSSLDKVAAAEQSLSDVIGRLDAVDQVLRDQRLPISDKKALATLTSQRAKILSVSAATWAESIRLHAAAQDYWTGYQLTRSTLTQIAAIAALRDSDAAARVLEAYRLTVEDAVRHLLERANDAFYNDRFGLAFIASRMSREFYDFALAQSLELPASVATLVGQADQTAADVTARVENLVARRLLITDFVPAVTEDYENLGFQIRTRCRYLSLPGNGIAWGLDVPAPKSLTPESIGSRMPTDILLSGIMEKKVNVDIVPPVELERGYQEVGTDRIVEVPNPMAGLKDGAPKIAYQQEIHLYPWIKTVHRKQARIAVKVSREQPNMPVTQVYYLDDVFPNEQMSFKDLAVESEELTYQPLVVGAPRIASSRAALTIDTPPTGKAPDLAPDDEIKRAVINHVMDQIIGGIQNAAAQFPVEVLGKAALTQQAAGQARDAANSWGHFLVYIRQLVSAKTELPESWLTQQEILAETITQWNEERWQKFPPEILKELPNAWPHAAETYQAAKAE
;
A
#
# COMPACT_ATOMS: atom_id res chain seq x y z
N MET A 1 -13.55 -4.84 65.32
CA MET A 1 -14.38 -3.98 66.21
C MET A 1 -14.58 -2.64 65.50
N LYS A 2 -15.75 -1.99 65.48
CA LYS A 2 -16.39 -1.16 66.54
C LYS A 2 -15.39 -0.16 67.15
N MET A 3 -15.65 1.14 67.39
CA MET A 3 -16.78 2.10 67.15
C MET A 3 -16.19 3.54 67.39
N LYS A 4 -16.85 4.71 67.21
CA LYS A 4 -18.26 5.06 66.95
C LYS A 4 -18.39 6.41 66.17
N THR A 5 -19.48 6.55 65.43
CA THR A 5 -20.16 7.77 64.94
C THR A 5 -20.82 8.62 66.05
N TRP A 6 -21.15 9.90 65.75
CA TRP A 6 -22.33 10.76 66.15
C TRP A 6 -21.94 12.25 66.39
N MET A 7 -22.82 13.29 66.36
CA MET A 7 -23.96 13.70 65.49
C MET A 7 -24.49 15.10 65.94
N ARG A 8 -25.29 15.82 65.10
CA ARG A 8 -26.37 16.82 65.48
C ARG A 8 -25.95 18.23 66.03
N TRP A 9 -26.71 19.34 65.88
CA TRP A 9 -27.84 19.72 64.97
C TRP A 9 -28.27 21.23 65.04
N THR A 10 -28.87 21.77 63.96
CA THR A 10 -29.95 22.82 63.84
C THR A 10 -29.88 24.28 64.34
N GLY A 11 -30.49 25.18 63.54
CA GLY A 11 -31.06 26.52 63.88
C GLY A 11 -30.75 27.58 62.80
N ARG A 12 -31.58 27.95 61.78
CA ARG A 12 -33.03 28.27 61.60
C ARG A 12 -33.38 29.74 61.92
N THR A 13 -34.27 30.36 61.10
CA THR A 13 -34.90 31.71 61.22
C THR A 13 -34.01 32.95 60.96
N LEU A 14 -34.46 34.14 60.51
CA LEU A 14 -35.59 34.59 59.64
C LEU A 14 -35.36 36.09 59.23
N ALA A 15 -36.27 36.69 58.43
CA ALA A 15 -36.38 38.11 58.03
C ALA A 15 -35.24 38.66 57.13
N ALA A 16 -35.43 39.35 55.99
CA ALA A 16 -36.58 39.97 55.29
C ALA A 16 -37.09 41.35 55.79
N ALA A 17 -37.36 42.24 54.80
CA ALA A 17 -37.94 43.59 54.87
C ALA A 17 -37.05 44.74 55.40
N GLY A 18 -37.27 45.96 54.86
CA GLY A 18 -36.55 47.21 55.18
C GLY A 18 -35.91 47.91 53.97
N ILE A 19 -36.67 48.41 52.98
CA ILE A 19 -37.10 49.83 52.95
C ILE A 19 -35.86 50.76 53.00
N VAL A 20 -35.20 51.11 51.89
CA VAL A 20 -35.68 51.98 50.79
C VAL A 20 -36.56 53.13 51.29
N LEU A 21 -35.98 54.31 51.55
CA LEU A 21 -36.59 55.61 51.26
C LEU A 21 -35.58 56.77 51.46
N LEU A 22 -35.23 57.42 50.35
CA LEU A 22 -34.92 58.85 50.17
C LEU A 22 -34.20 59.64 51.30
N ALA A 23 -32.95 60.01 51.02
CA ALA A 23 -32.52 61.42 51.13
C ALA A 23 -31.48 61.72 50.04
N GLY A 24 -31.77 62.68 49.16
CA GLY A 24 -30.89 63.02 48.05
C GLY A 24 -29.81 64.04 48.44
N CYS A 25 -28.63 63.57 48.86
CA CYS A 25 -27.41 64.39 48.75
C CYS A 25 -26.77 64.14 47.38
N ALA A 26 -26.64 65.18 46.56
CA ALA A 26 -26.15 65.05 45.20
C ALA A 26 -24.64 64.70 45.16
N THR A 27 -24.35 63.39 45.08
CA THR A 27 -23.05 62.92 44.60
C THR A 27 -22.78 63.57 43.23
N PRO A 28 -21.59 64.16 43.00
CA PRO A 28 -21.26 64.74 41.70
C PRO A 28 -21.34 63.63 40.65
N LYS A 29 -22.22 63.80 39.66
CA LYS A 29 -22.32 62.85 38.56
C LYS A 29 -21.09 63.01 37.68
N LEU A 30 -20.14 62.09 37.82
CA LEU A 30 -19.05 61.80 36.88
C LEU A 30 -19.60 61.19 35.56
N ALA A 31 -20.74 61.68 35.09
CA ALA A 31 -21.49 61.13 33.96
C ALA A 31 -20.72 61.29 32.64
N ASP A 32 -20.11 62.46 32.46
CA ASP A 32 -19.63 62.92 31.15
C ASP A 32 -18.20 62.44 30.82
N VAL A 33 -17.52 61.77 31.76
CA VAL A 33 -16.25 61.08 31.50
C VAL A 33 -16.54 59.79 30.73
N GLN A 34 -16.63 59.90 29.41
CA GLN A 34 -16.91 58.77 28.51
C GLN A 34 -15.65 58.06 28.01
N LYS A 35 -14.48 58.71 28.08
CA LYS A 35 -13.17 58.16 27.72
C LYS A 35 -12.11 58.68 28.70
N VAL A 36 -11.15 57.82 29.02
CA VAL A 36 -9.92 58.14 29.78
C VAL A 36 -8.77 57.44 29.06
N GLN A 37 -7.68 58.13 28.73
CA GLN A 37 -6.62 57.61 27.87
C GLN A 37 -5.65 56.65 28.59
N ASN A 38 -5.38 56.86 29.87
CA ASN A 38 -4.55 55.95 30.67
C ASN A 38 -5.42 54.78 31.19
N ASP A 39 -5.01 53.53 30.92
CA ASP A 39 -5.82 52.35 31.26
C ASP A 39 -5.94 52.10 32.76
N GLU A 40 -4.89 52.34 33.54
CA GLU A 40 -4.89 52.17 35.00
C GLU A 40 -5.78 53.25 35.64
N ALA A 41 -5.67 54.49 35.18
CA ALA A 41 -6.61 55.55 35.52
C ALA A 41 -8.06 55.19 35.14
N ALA A 42 -8.28 54.66 33.92
CA ALA A 42 -9.60 54.26 33.44
C ALA A 42 -10.20 53.11 34.28
N TYR A 43 -9.39 52.12 34.65
CA TYR A 43 -9.79 51.02 35.53
C TYR A 43 -10.22 51.52 36.91
N LEU A 44 -9.43 52.40 37.55
CA LEU A 44 -9.76 53.00 38.84
C LEU A 44 -11.00 53.91 38.77
N VAL A 45 -11.12 54.73 37.72
CA VAL A 45 -12.29 55.58 37.44
C VAL A 45 -13.55 54.73 37.26
N PHE A 46 -13.55 53.74 36.36
CA PHE A 46 -14.73 52.95 36.07
C PHE A 46 -15.12 52.01 37.22
N SER A 47 -14.16 51.59 38.05
CA SER A 47 -14.43 50.94 39.34
C SER A 47 -15.22 51.85 40.29
N ALA A 48 -14.74 53.09 40.49
CA ALA A 48 -15.40 54.06 41.37
C ALA A 48 -16.80 54.50 40.88
N LEU A 49 -17.10 54.30 39.58
CA LEU A 49 -18.39 54.59 38.96
C LEU A 49 -19.31 53.36 38.80
N GLY A 50 -18.88 52.17 39.21
CA GLY A 50 -19.65 50.92 39.02
C GLY A 50 -19.92 50.59 37.55
N ARG A 51 -19.08 51.06 36.62
CA ARG A 51 -19.23 50.83 35.17
C ARG A 51 -18.56 49.52 34.78
N GLU A 52 -19.12 48.40 35.26
CA GLU A 52 -18.53 47.06 35.16
C GLU A 52 -17.93 46.71 33.77
N PRO A 53 -18.61 46.93 32.62
CA PRO A 53 -18.05 46.57 31.31
C PRO A 53 -16.84 47.43 30.93
N ALA A 54 -16.86 48.71 31.31
CA ALA A 54 -15.76 49.64 31.03
C ALA A 54 -14.57 49.40 31.97
N ARG A 55 -14.82 49.00 33.23
CA ARG A 55 -13.77 48.50 34.13
C ARG A 55 -13.13 47.23 33.56
N GLN A 56 -13.93 46.26 33.12
CA GLN A 56 -13.42 45.00 32.58
C GLN A 56 -12.55 45.22 31.34
N GLN A 57 -12.98 46.06 30.39
CA GLN A 57 -12.16 46.44 29.23
C GLN A 57 -10.85 47.15 29.60
N ALA A 58 -10.82 47.94 30.69
CA ALA A 58 -9.59 48.56 31.17
C ALA A 58 -8.65 47.52 31.84
N ALA A 59 -9.21 46.63 32.66
CA ALA A 59 -8.49 45.52 33.28
C ALA A 59 -7.82 44.61 32.25
N GLU A 60 -8.56 44.24 31.20
CA GLU A 60 -8.11 43.41 30.09
C GLU A 60 -6.90 44.02 29.37
N ARG A 61 -6.90 45.35 29.12
CA ARG A 61 -5.78 46.04 28.48
C ARG A 61 -4.55 46.19 29.38
N ILE A 62 -4.73 46.34 30.69
CA ILE A 62 -3.64 46.32 31.67
C ILE A 62 -3.02 44.91 31.71
N ALA A 63 -3.87 43.87 31.80
CA ALA A 63 -3.45 42.49 31.80
C ALA A 63 -2.72 42.11 30.51
N ALA A 64 -3.20 42.51 29.34
CA ALA A 64 -2.52 42.29 28.06
C ALA A 64 -1.09 42.89 28.03
N ARG A 65 -0.92 44.14 28.48
CA ARG A 65 0.39 44.80 28.54
C ARG A 65 1.35 44.17 29.55
N ALA A 66 0.83 43.58 30.63
CA ALA A 66 1.63 42.82 31.59
C ALA A 66 1.96 41.41 31.07
N PHE A 67 1.05 40.77 30.34
CA PHE A 67 1.20 39.44 29.77
C PHE A 67 2.28 39.44 28.67
N GLU A 68 2.26 40.41 27.76
CA GLU A 68 3.25 40.62 26.70
C GLU A 68 4.70 40.64 27.25
N LYS A 69 4.91 41.32 28.39
CA LYS A 69 6.21 41.38 29.09
C LYS A 69 6.65 40.06 29.72
N ILE A 70 5.71 39.17 30.04
CA ILE A 70 6.00 37.84 30.59
C ILE A 70 6.20 36.83 29.44
N GLN A 71 5.36 36.86 28.39
CA GLN A 71 5.50 36.01 27.20
C GLN A 71 6.89 36.11 26.54
N GLY A 72 7.52 37.28 26.57
CA GLY A 72 8.93 37.46 26.16
C GLY A 72 9.97 36.66 26.96
N LYS A 73 9.56 35.91 27.98
CA LYS A 73 10.37 34.96 28.78
C LYS A 73 9.90 33.51 28.67
N ARG A 74 8.90 33.21 27.83
CA ARG A 74 8.40 31.85 27.63
C ARG A 74 9.53 30.95 27.09
N PRO A 75 9.77 29.76 27.67
CA PRO A 75 10.75 28.82 27.11
C PRO A 75 10.38 28.40 25.69
N ALA A 76 11.39 28.24 24.82
CA ALA A 76 11.20 28.07 23.37
C ALA A 76 10.70 26.67 22.95
N SER A 77 10.74 25.68 23.84
CA SER A 77 10.22 24.32 23.63
C SER A 77 9.56 23.81 24.91
N PRO A 78 8.43 23.08 24.84
CA PRO A 78 7.79 22.48 26.00
C PRO A 78 8.50 21.21 26.52
N ASP A 79 9.42 20.64 25.75
CA ASP A 79 9.98 19.30 25.99
C ASP A 79 11.30 19.31 26.78
N ILE A 80 11.85 20.50 27.06
CA ILE A 80 13.15 20.70 27.73
C ILE A 80 13.12 21.91 28.68
N GLY A 81 14.04 21.94 29.65
CA GLY A 81 14.22 23.07 30.56
C GLY A 81 13.17 23.15 31.65
N LEU A 82 13.00 22.08 32.43
CA LEU A 82 12.10 22.01 33.60
C LEU A 82 12.29 23.21 34.56
N GLU A 83 13.53 23.66 34.75
CA GLU A 83 13.85 24.82 35.58
C GLU A 83 13.29 26.13 34.97
N ASP A 84 13.49 26.36 33.67
CA ASP A 84 13.01 27.57 32.98
C ASP A 84 11.47 27.61 32.86
N TRP A 85 10.81 26.45 32.70
CA TRP A 85 9.35 26.35 32.78
C TRP A 85 8.82 26.60 34.19
N THR A 86 9.55 26.18 35.22
CA THR A 86 9.18 26.47 36.63
C THR A 86 9.26 27.97 36.90
N ASP A 87 10.33 28.64 36.47
CA ASP A 87 10.48 30.10 36.57
C ASP A 87 9.37 30.85 35.80
N TYR A 88 8.96 30.35 34.62
CA TYR A 88 7.87 30.92 33.82
C TYR A 88 6.50 30.75 34.49
N VAL A 89 6.22 29.58 35.08
CA VAL A 89 5.01 29.34 35.89
C VAL A 89 4.96 30.24 37.12
N GLU A 90 6.10 30.49 37.77
CA GLU A 90 6.17 31.41 38.90
C GLU A 90 5.88 32.85 38.45
N ALA A 91 6.47 33.29 37.33
CA ALA A 91 6.23 34.62 36.75
C ALA A 91 4.75 34.86 36.38
N LEU A 92 4.11 33.90 35.71
CA LEU A 92 2.67 33.97 35.36
C LEU A 92 1.74 33.86 36.58
N SER A 93 2.21 33.34 37.72
CA SER A 93 1.41 33.21 38.95
C SER A 93 1.43 34.47 39.84
N ARG A 94 2.13 35.53 39.45
CA ARG A 94 2.23 36.79 40.21
C ARG A 94 1.09 37.76 39.84
N THR A 95 0.48 38.40 40.84
CA THR A 95 -0.54 39.44 40.64
C THR A 95 0.06 40.70 40.03
N ILE A 96 -0.67 41.36 39.14
CA ILE A 96 -0.32 42.68 38.59
C ILE A 96 -0.67 43.74 39.64
N GLU A 97 0.24 44.67 39.90
CA GLU A 97 0.00 45.85 40.74
C GLU A 97 -0.41 47.04 39.87
N ILE A 98 -1.43 47.78 40.30
CA ILE A 98 -1.95 48.97 39.61
C ILE A 98 -1.39 50.22 40.29
N ASP A 99 -0.90 51.21 39.53
CA ASP A 99 -0.49 52.47 40.14
C ASP A 99 -1.70 53.20 40.74
N ARG A 100 -1.70 53.25 42.07
CA ARG A 100 -2.67 53.95 42.91
C ARG A 100 -2.90 55.40 42.49
N ASP A 101 -1.86 56.07 42.00
CA ASP A 101 -1.89 57.51 41.72
C ASP A 101 -2.13 57.83 40.23
N ALA A 102 -2.21 56.82 39.35
CA ALA A 102 -2.41 56.99 37.89
C ALA A 102 -3.64 57.86 37.53
N TYR A 103 -4.70 57.84 38.35
CA TYR A 103 -5.88 58.68 38.13
C TYR A 103 -5.59 60.18 38.32
N LYS A 104 -4.57 60.59 39.08
CA LYS A 104 -4.26 62.00 39.37
C LYS A 104 -3.73 62.75 38.14
N THR A 105 -3.20 62.03 37.15
CA THR A 105 -2.60 62.57 35.93
C THR A 105 -3.53 62.52 34.71
N ALA A 106 -4.76 61.99 34.85
CA ALA A 106 -5.75 61.91 33.77
C ALA A 106 -6.38 63.28 33.47
N PRO A 107 -6.10 63.92 32.31
CA PRO A 107 -6.59 65.27 31.98
C PRO A 107 -8.11 65.35 31.78
N GLU A 108 -8.81 64.21 31.69
CA GLU A 108 -10.26 64.12 31.58
C GLU A 108 -10.98 64.36 32.92
N LEU A 109 -10.28 64.23 34.05
CA LEU A 109 -10.80 64.49 35.40
C LEU A 109 -10.69 65.98 35.76
N LYS A 110 -11.58 66.78 35.15
CA LYS A 110 -11.50 68.24 35.11
C LYS A 110 -11.75 68.98 36.43
N THR A 111 -12.10 68.29 37.54
CA THR A 111 -12.26 68.94 38.85
C THR A 111 -11.59 68.17 40.00
N ILE A 112 -11.18 68.92 41.03
CA ILE A 112 -10.68 68.37 42.31
C ILE A 112 -11.73 67.45 42.98
N LYS A 113 -13.02 67.66 42.71
CA LYS A 113 -14.10 66.87 43.29
C LYS A 113 -14.15 65.46 42.70
N ASP A 114 -13.79 65.31 41.42
CA ASP A 114 -13.79 64.01 40.72
C ASP A 114 -12.63 63.12 41.20
N THR A 115 -11.44 63.71 41.36
CA THR A 115 -10.25 63.01 41.87
C THR A 115 -10.39 62.62 43.35
N GLN A 116 -11.12 63.39 44.15
CA GLN A 116 -11.45 63.03 45.54
C GLN A 116 -12.37 61.80 45.64
N VAL A 117 -13.34 61.64 44.73
CA VAL A 117 -14.23 60.46 44.72
C VAL A 117 -13.45 59.17 44.47
N ILE A 118 -12.51 59.18 43.53
CA ILE A 118 -11.66 58.02 43.21
C ILE A 118 -10.70 57.71 44.37
N ALA A 119 -10.10 58.75 44.97
CA ALA A 119 -9.23 58.59 46.13
C ALA A 119 -9.94 57.89 47.31
N GLU A 120 -11.17 58.30 47.60
CA GLU A 120 -11.99 57.72 48.68
C GLU A 120 -12.50 56.31 48.33
N PHE A 121 -12.80 56.03 47.05
CA PHE A 121 -13.13 54.69 46.60
C PHE A 121 -11.96 53.72 46.79
N ILE A 122 -10.74 54.08 46.35
CA ILE A 122 -9.54 53.25 46.53
C ILE A 122 -9.24 53.05 48.02
N ARG A 123 -9.39 54.09 48.86
CA ARG A 123 -9.19 53.99 50.32
C ARG A 123 -10.14 52.97 50.99
N ARG A 124 -11.33 52.75 50.41
CA ARG A 124 -12.33 51.79 50.91
C ARG A 124 -12.20 50.40 50.29
N ASN A 125 -11.56 50.28 49.12
CA ASN A 125 -11.44 49.04 48.34
C ASN A 125 -9.98 48.82 47.90
N PRO A 126 -9.04 48.58 48.84
CA PRO A 126 -7.60 48.54 48.53
C PRO A 126 -7.23 47.42 47.54
N ASP A 127 -8.02 46.35 47.48
CA ASP A 127 -7.81 45.23 46.54
C ASP A 127 -7.97 45.64 45.07
N VAL A 128 -8.58 46.80 44.76
CA VAL A 128 -8.60 47.38 43.40
C VAL A 128 -7.21 47.83 42.92
N LEU A 129 -6.19 47.78 43.78
CA LEU A 129 -4.79 48.01 43.40
C LEU A 129 -4.08 46.71 42.98
N LYS A 130 -4.77 45.56 42.98
CA LYS A 130 -4.24 44.27 42.55
C LYS A 130 -5.16 43.63 41.52
N LEU A 131 -4.57 43.20 40.42
CA LEU A 131 -5.28 42.52 39.34
C LEU A 131 -4.66 41.14 39.12
N ASP A 132 -5.46 40.08 39.27
CA ASP A 132 -5.07 38.75 38.81
C ASP A 132 -5.14 38.72 37.28
N GLY A 133 -3.99 38.51 36.64
CA GLY A 133 -3.89 38.45 35.18
C GLY A 133 -4.71 37.30 34.59
N ALA A 134 -4.80 36.15 35.28
CA ALA A 134 -5.53 34.99 34.79
C ALA A 134 -7.06 35.20 34.80
N THR A 135 -7.59 35.90 35.81
CA THR A 135 -9.01 36.32 35.86
C THR A 135 -9.31 37.51 34.93
N ALA A 136 -8.34 38.41 34.72
CA ALA A 136 -8.53 39.63 33.92
C ALA A 136 -8.39 39.43 32.40
N LEU A 137 -7.63 38.42 31.96
CA LEU A 137 -7.39 38.11 30.56
C LEU A 137 -7.41 36.58 30.36
N PRO A 138 -8.41 36.00 29.65
CA PRO A 138 -8.51 34.54 29.47
C PRO A 138 -7.25 33.87 28.94
N ALA A 139 -6.57 34.50 27.97
CA ALA A 139 -5.32 34.00 27.39
C ALA A 139 -4.17 33.86 28.41
N TRP A 140 -4.16 34.64 29.49
CA TRP A 140 -3.19 34.47 30.60
C TRP A 140 -3.51 33.20 31.39
N GLY A 141 -4.79 32.98 31.71
CA GLY A 141 -5.24 31.78 32.42
C GLY A 141 -4.96 30.49 31.63
N GLU A 142 -5.20 30.52 30.32
CA GLU A 142 -4.90 29.42 29.39
C GLU A 142 -3.39 29.12 29.34
N ASP A 143 -2.53 30.14 29.25
CA ASP A 143 -1.09 29.94 29.19
C ASP A 143 -0.49 29.48 30.52
N LEU A 144 -1.02 29.98 31.65
CA LEU A 144 -0.63 29.52 33.00
C LEU A 144 -1.05 28.06 33.25
N ALA A 145 -2.23 27.65 32.77
CA ALA A 145 -2.66 26.25 32.83
C ALA A 145 -1.75 25.36 31.96
N THR A 146 -1.43 25.81 30.74
CA THR A 146 -0.53 25.12 29.81
C THR A 146 0.87 24.94 30.39
N ALA A 147 1.47 26.02 30.92
CA ALA A 147 2.80 25.97 31.52
C ALA A 147 2.86 25.05 32.76
N LYS A 148 1.81 25.01 33.58
CA LYS A 148 1.70 24.09 34.72
C LYS A 148 1.61 22.62 34.29
N ALA A 149 0.90 22.32 33.20
CA ALA A 149 0.85 20.97 32.64
C ALA A 149 2.25 20.52 32.16
N VAL A 150 2.98 21.41 31.46
CA VAL A 150 4.36 21.14 31.00
C VAL A 150 5.30 20.85 32.17
N VAL A 151 5.30 21.67 33.24
CA VAL A 151 6.14 21.42 34.43
C VAL A 151 5.83 20.06 35.08
N SER A 152 4.55 19.68 35.17
CA SER A 152 4.16 18.37 35.71
C SER A 152 4.68 17.22 34.83
N GLN A 153 4.48 17.31 33.53
CA GLN A 153 4.93 16.31 32.54
C GLN A 153 6.45 16.13 32.56
N LEU A 154 7.23 17.22 32.52
CA LEU A 154 8.69 17.18 32.57
C LEU A 154 9.19 16.57 33.90
N THR A 155 8.53 16.87 35.01
CA THR A 155 8.88 16.29 36.33
C THR A 155 8.68 14.78 36.35
N GLU A 156 7.57 14.28 35.82
CA GLU A 156 7.29 12.84 35.71
C GLU A 156 8.27 12.12 34.78
N GLN A 157 8.61 12.74 33.64
CA GLN A 157 9.57 12.20 32.68
C GLN A 157 10.98 12.08 33.28
N VAL A 158 11.49 13.14 33.94
CA VAL A 158 12.79 13.11 34.65
C VAL A 158 12.78 12.01 35.73
N ALA A 159 11.69 11.88 36.49
CA ALA A 159 11.56 10.85 37.51
C ALA A 159 11.42 9.42 36.94
N ALA A 160 10.95 9.24 35.71
CA ALA A 160 10.96 7.96 35.01
C ALA A 160 12.38 7.59 34.54
N ALA A 161 13.05 8.49 33.82
CA ALA A 161 14.39 8.28 33.28
C ALA A 161 15.44 7.97 34.36
N ILE A 162 15.38 8.63 35.52
CA ILE A 162 16.27 8.33 36.67
C ILE A 162 16.01 6.91 37.22
N ARG A 163 14.75 6.48 37.33
CA ARG A 163 14.40 5.12 37.82
C ARG A 163 14.91 4.03 36.87
N GLU A 164 14.78 4.26 35.56
CA GLU A 164 15.33 3.36 34.55
C GLU A 164 16.87 3.29 34.65
N ALA A 165 17.54 4.44 34.74
CA ALA A 165 19.00 4.49 34.88
C ALA A 165 19.50 3.71 36.10
N GLU A 166 18.82 3.83 37.24
CA GLU A 166 19.11 3.01 38.43
C GLU A 166 18.86 1.50 38.23
N GLN A 167 17.81 1.13 37.50
CA GLN A 167 17.47 -0.27 37.22
C GLN A 167 18.54 -0.92 36.31
N GLN A 168 18.94 -0.24 35.25
CA GLN A 168 20.02 -0.68 34.36
C GLN A 168 21.36 -0.77 35.11
N ALA A 169 21.67 0.19 35.98
CA ALA A 169 22.86 0.17 36.84
C ALA A 169 22.87 -1.02 37.82
N LYS A 170 21.71 -1.40 38.39
CA LYS A 170 21.56 -2.60 39.24
C LYS A 170 21.76 -3.89 38.44
N ALA A 171 21.36 -3.91 37.17
CA ALA A 171 21.62 -5.00 36.21
C ALA A 171 23.05 -4.98 35.62
N GLN A 172 23.93 -4.07 36.07
CA GLN A 172 25.28 -3.84 35.53
C GLN A 172 25.34 -3.40 34.05
N ASN A 173 24.21 -3.03 33.45
CA ASN A 173 24.13 -2.48 32.10
C ASN A 173 24.48 -0.98 32.12
N TRP A 174 25.77 -0.68 32.30
CA TRP A 174 26.27 0.69 32.44
C TRP A 174 26.02 1.58 31.21
N GLY A 175 25.91 0.99 30.01
CA GLY A 175 25.58 1.69 28.77
C GLY A 175 24.15 2.23 28.78
N ALA A 176 23.15 1.35 28.99
CA ALA A 176 21.76 1.79 29.10
C ALA A 176 21.53 2.70 30.32
N ALA A 177 22.22 2.45 31.43
CA ALA A 177 22.19 3.32 32.60
C ALA A 177 22.67 4.75 32.27
N TYR A 178 23.72 4.89 31.46
CA TYR A 178 24.23 6.18 31.00
C TYR A 178 23.26 6.88 30.05
N LEU A 179 22.67 6.17 29.08
CA LEU A 179 21.70 6.76 28.14
C LEU A 179 20.42 7.24 28.86
N ALA A 180 19.86 6.46 29.77
CA ALA A 180 18.67 6.85 30.54
C ALA A 180 18.92 8.08 31.43
N VAL A 181 20.12 8.24 32.01
CA VAL A 181 20.43 9.46 32.81
C VAL A 181 20.81 10.67 31.94
N LEU A 182 21.16 10.49 30.66
CA LEU A 182 21.20 11.60 29.69
C LEU A 182 19.80 12.09 29.32
N ASP A 183 18.81 11.21 29.13
CA ASP A 183 17.41 11.61 28.87
C ASP A 183 16.81 12.47 30.00
N ALA A 184 17.19 12.15 31.25
CA ALA A 184 16.87 12.96 32.42
C ALA A 184 17.60 14.33 32.41
N LEU A 185 18.84 14.38 31.91
CA LEU A 185 19.65 15.60 31.84
C LEU A 185 19.14 16.54 30.74
N ASP A 186 18.64 16.02 29.63
CA ASP A 186 18.05 16.83 28.54
C ASP A 186 16.85 17.66 29.02
N LYS A 187 16.04 17.08 29.92
CA LYS A 187 14.84 17.72 30.49
C LYS A 187 15.16 18.64 31.67
N SER A 188 16.23 18.37 32.41
CA SER A 188 16.71 19.16 33.56
C SER A 188 18.22 19.45 33.45
N PRO A 189 18.65 20.26 32.45
CA PRO A 189 20.06 20.43 32.10
C PRO A 189 20.88 21.19 33.15
N LYS A 190 20.22 21.85 34.12
CA LYS A 190 20.86 22.57 35.22
C LYS A 190 21.09 21.67 36.45
N SER A 191 20.60 20.43 36.45
CA SER A 191 20.68 19.52 37.59
C SER A 191 22.08 18.93 37.81
N ALA A 192 22.80 19.50 38.77
CA ALA A 192 24.11 19.02 39.22
C ALA A 192 24.09 17.56 39.74
N ALA A 193 22.94 17.07 40.23
CA ALA A 193 22.78 15.70 40.71
C ALA A 193 22.72 14.69 39.56
N ILE A 194 21.95 14.99 38.51
CA ILE A 194 21.87 14.17 37.29
C ILE A 194 23.24 14.18 36.59
N LEU A 195 23.84 15.36 36.42
CA LEU A 195 25.18 15.54 35.83
C LEU A 195 26.27 14.71 36.54
N LYS A 196 26.24 14.65 37.88
CA LYS A 196 27.17 13.83 38.67
C LYS A 196 26.95 12.33 38.42
N THR A 197 25.70 11.90 38.35
CA THR A 197 25.31 10.50 38.15
C THR A 197 25.69 10.01 36.75
N ALA A 198 25.44 10.82 35.72
CA ALA A 198 25.86 10.56 34.34
C ALA A 198 27.36 10.28 34.22
N ARG A 199 28.22 11.13 34.82
CA ARG A 199 29.69 10.91 34.84
C ARG A 199 30.09 9.60 35.53
N GLN A 200 29.39 9.18 36.58
CA GLN A 200 29.68 7.93 37.29
C GLN A 200 29.32 6.68 36.47
N PHE A 201 28.22 6.71 35.70
CA PHE A 201 27.87 5.63 34.79
C PHE A 201 28.76 5.60 33.55
N GLN A 202 29.11 6.77 33.00
CA GLN A 202 30.06 6.92 31.88
C GLN A 202 31.42 6.24 32.16
N GLN A 203 32.00 6.51 33.34
CA GLN A 203 33.28 5.90 33.72
C GLN A 203 33.18 4.38 33.87
N LYS A 204 32.16 3.88 34.59
CA LYS A 204 31.98 2.42 34.79
C LYS A 204 31.75 1.67 33.48
N PHE A 205 31.03 2.25 32.54
CA PHE A 205 30.84 1.71 31.20
C PHE A 205 32.19 1.56 30.48
N VAL A 206 33.00 2.63 30.45
CA VAL A 206 34.35 2.63 29.85
C VAL A 206 35.28 1.61 30.52
N ASP A 207 35.31 1.56 31.86
CA ASP A 207 36.17 0.62 32.61
C ASP A 207 35.82 -0.85 32.32
N THR A 208 34.52 -1.18 32.28
CA THR A 208 34.03 -2.52 31.96
C THR A 208 34.40 -2.91 30.53
N MET A 209 34.25 -1.99 29.59
CA MET A 209 34.57 -2.19 28.17
C MET A 209 36.05 -2.48 27.93
N VAL A 210 36.96 -1.72 28.54
CA VAL A 210 38.41 -1.96 28.41
C VAL A 210 38.80 -3.35 28.92
N ALA A 211 38.16 -3.84 29.99
CA ALA A 211 38.43 -5.16 30.56
C ALA A 211 37.94 -6.31 29.66
N ASP A 212 36.67 -6.25 29.20
CA ASP A 212 36.08 -7.30 28.35
C ASP A 212 36.76 -7.36 26.97
N MET A 213 37.09 -6.20 26.37
CA MET A 213 37.85 -6.11 25.12
C MET A 213 39.26 -6.72 25.24
N GLY A 214 39.91 -6.58 26.41
CA GLY A 214 41.22 -7.18 26.67
C GLY A 214 41.14 -8.70 26.72
N LYS A 215 40.23 -9.24 27.53
CA LYS A 215 40.03 -10.68 27.68
C LYS A 215 39.73 -11.39 26.36
N ALA A 216 38.85 -10.81 25.54
CA ALA A 216 38.51 -11.39 24.24
C ALA A 216 39.67 -11.35 23.24
N LEU A 217 40.46 -10.26 23.22
CA LEU A 217 41.70 -10.21 22.44
C LEU A 217 42.68 -11.33 22.84
N ASP A 218 42.90 -11.54 24.14
CA ASP A 218 43.79 -12.61 24.64
C ASP A 218 43.30 -14.00 24.21
N GLN A 219 41.98 -14.24 24.20
CA GLN A 219 41.39 -15.50 23.76
C GLN A 219 41.57 -15.74 22.26
N VAL A 220 41.42 -14.71 21.43
CA VAL A 220 41.52 -14.87 19.96
C VAL A 220 42.97 -14.92 19.50
N GLN A 221 43.89 -14.17 20.12
CA GLN A 221 45.32 -14.25 19.80
C GLN A 221 45.92 -15.63 20.10
N ALA A 222 45.37 -16.35 21.07
CA ALA A 222 45.74 -17.75 21.33
C ALA A 222 45.27 -18.73 20.22
N ILE A 223 44.27 -18.34 19.42
CA ILE A 223 43.75 -19.10 18.28
C ILE A 223 44.48 -18.68 16.98
N GLU A 224 44.73 -17.38 16.80
CA GLU A 224 45.44 -16.79 15.65
C GLU A 224 46.82 -17.43 15.42
N GLY A 225 47.52 -17.78 16.50
CA GLY A 225 48.83 -18.45 16.44
C GLY A 225 48.83 -19.86 15.82
N ASP A 226 47.67 -20.47 15.59
CA ASP A 226 47.53 -21.75 14.86
C ASP A 226 47.13 -21.56 13.37
N PHE A 227 46.81 -20.34 12.91
CA PHE A 227 46.35 -20.07 11.53
C PHE A 227 47.40 -20.41 10.46
N GLY A 228 46.94 -20.85 9.29
CA GLY A 228 47.79 -21.36 8.21
C GLY A 228 48.48 -22.70 8.51
N THR A 229 48.34 -23.23 9.73
CA THR A 229 48.94 -24.52 10.13
C THR A 229 47.93 -25.66 10.10
N LYS A 230 48.43 -26.91 10.17
CA LYS A 230 47.61 -28.13 10.31
C LYS A 230 46.82 -28.24 11.62
N LYS A 231 46.97 -27.29 12.55
CA LYS A 231 46.17 -27.23 13.79
C LYS A 231 44.94 -26.32 13.66
N SER A 232 44.85 -25.53 12.60
CA SER A 232 43.69 -24.67 12.34
C SER A 232 42.47 -25.52 11.96
N SER A 233 41.29 -25.11 12.40
CA SER A 233 40.02 -25.82 12.16
C SER A 233 38.84 -24.87 12.26
N LEU A 234 37.74 -25.20 11.57
CA LEU A 234 36.53 -24.36 11.55
C LEU A 234 35.98 -24.14 12.97
N ASP A 235 35.98 -25.15 13.84
CA ASP A 235 35.53 -25.02 15.24
C ASP A 235 36.31 -23.95 16.03
N LYS A 236 37.63 -23.85 15.82
CA LYS A 236 38.48 -22.83 16.47
C LYS A 236 38.20 -21.45 15.91
N VAL A 237 38.06 -21.35 14.59
CA VAL A 237 37.79 -20.10 13.90
C VAL A 237 36.41 -19.57 14.28
N ALA A 238 35.38 -20.41 14.34
CA ALA A 238 34.05 -20.04 14.83
C ALA A 238 34.07 -19.58 16.31
N ALA A 239 34.86 -20.21 17.18
CA ALA A 239 35.04 -19.78 18.56
C ALA A 239 35.73 -18.40 18.66
N ALA A 240 36.66 -18.11 17.76
CA ALA A 240 37.26 -16.78 17.60
C ALA A 240 36.24 -15.76 17.06
N GLU A 241 35.51 -16.08 15.99
CA GLU A 241 34.49 -15.22 15.38
C GLU A 241 33.39 -14.82 16.38
N GLN A 242 32.88 -15.75 17.19
CA GLN A 242 31.93 -15.44 18.27
C GLN A 242 32.54 -14.47 19.30
N SER A 243 33.78 -14.75 19.73
CA SER A 243 34.49 -13.90 20.71
C SER A 243 34.74 -12.48 20.19
N LEU A 244 34.89 -12.31 18.88
CA LEU A 244 35.04 -11.01 18.22
C LEU A 244 33.68 -10.32 18.00
N SER A 245 32.64 -11.06 17.62
CA SER A 245 31.28 -10.54 17.40
C SER A 245 30.70 -9.94 18.67
N ASP A 246 30.82 -10.66 19.80
CA ASP A 246 30.46 -10.20 21.14
C ASP A 246 31.14 -8.87 21.52
N VAL A 247 32.34 -8.60 20.98
CA VAL A 247 33.11 -7.38 21.24
C VAL A 247 32.75 -6.27 20.27
N ILE A 248 32.51 -6.58 18.99
CA ILE A 248 32.14 -5.58 17.96
C ILE A 248 30.79 -4.94 18.31
N GLY A 249 29.77 -5.73 18.66
CA GLY A 249 28.46 -5.17 19.07
C GLY A 249 28.53 -4.28 20.32
N ARG A 250 29.50 -4.53 21.21
CA ARG A 250 29.77 -3.66 22.37
C ARG A 250 30.62 -2.43 22.01
N LEU A 251 31.52 -2.54 21.04
CA LEU A 251 32.27 -1.43 20.46
C LEU A 251 31.33 -0.42 19.79
N ASP A 252 30.28 -0.89 19.10
CA ASP A 252 29.28 0.00 18.51
C ASP A 252 28.44 0.72 19.57
N ALA A 253 28.13 0.06 20.70
CA ALA A 253 27.53 0.72 21.87
C ALA A 253 28.46 1.78 22.48
N VAL A 254 29.78 1.54 22.50
CA VAL A 254 30.78 2.57 22.89
C VAL A 254 30.81 3.70 21.87
N ASP A 255 30.75 3.41 20.57
CA ASP A 255 30.77 4.42 19.51
C ASP A 255 29.51 5.30 19.53
N GLN A 256 28.34 4.75 19.85
CA GLN A 256 27.12 5.51 20.06
C GLN A 256 27.28 6.47 21.26
N VAL A 257 27.73 5.96 22.42
CA VAL A 257 28.03 6.76 23.62
C VAL A 257 29.12 7.81 23.39
N LEU A 258 30.06 7.56 22.47
CA LEU A 258 31.08 8.53 22.03
C LEU A 258 30.56 9.56 21.02
N ARG A 259 29.55 9.24 20.21
CA ARG A 259 28.91 10.17 19.26
C ARG A 259 27.93 11.11 19.98
N ASP A 260 27.19 10.59 20.97
CA ASP A 260 26.26 11.33 21.83
C ASP A 260 27.00 12.15 22.91
N GLN A 261 28.05 12.87 22.50
CA GLN A 261 29.14 13.38 23.35
C GLN A 261 28.79 14.63 24.18
N ARG A 262 27.58 14.67 24.77
CA ARG A 262 27.07 15.75 25.64
C ARG A 262 27.94 15.97 26.89
N LEU A 263 28.69 14.97 27.31
CA LEU A 263 29.65 15.03 28.42
C LEU A 263 31.03 14.52 27.98
N PRO A 264 32.11 15.32 28.09
CA PRO A 264 33.44 14.88 27.73
C PRO A 264 33.95 13.81 28.71
N ILE A 265 34.43 12.69 28.16
CA ILE A 265 35.09 11.65 28.95
C ILE A 265 36.32 12.24 29.64
N SER A 266 36.34 12.18 30.98
CA SER A 266 37.41 12.76 31.79
C SER A 266 38.74 12.00 31.68
N ASP A 267 38.71 10.69 31.43
CA ASP A 267 39.92 9.87 31.30
C ASP A 267 40.38 9.72 29.84
N LYS A 268 41.36 10.55 29.45
CA LYS A 268 42.04 10.46 28.15
C LYS A 268 42.86 9.17 27.97
N LYS A 269 43.31 8.53 29.06
CA LYS A 269 44.06 7.28 29.00
C LYS A 269 43.12 6.13 28.62
N ALA A 270 41.96 6.03 29.26
CA ALA A 270 40.96 5.02 28.93
C ALA A 270 40.49 5.13 27.47
N LEU A 271 40.24 6.35 26.97
CA LEU A 271 39.90 6.60 25.57
C LEU A 271 41.03 6.16 24.60
N ALA A 272 42.30 6.43 24.94
CA ALA A 272 43.44 5.96 24.15
C ALA A 272 43.58 4.43 24.17
N THR A 273 43.29 3.79 25.30
CA THR A 273 43.26 2.31 25.42
C THR A 273 42.15 1.70 24.56
N LEU A 274 40.92 2.22 24.61
CA LEU A 274 39.81 1.77 23.77
C LEU A 274 40.16 1.86 22.27
N THR A 275 40.69 3.00 21.81
CA THR A 275 41.11 3.18 20.41
C THR A 275 42.22 2.18 20.01
N SER A 276 43.18 1.92 20.89
CA SER A 276 44.27 0.96 20.64
C SER A 276 43.77 -0.49 20.61
N GLN A 277 42.84 -0.87 21.50
CA GLN A 277 42.20 -2.19 21.47
C GLN A 277 41.33 -2.37 20.22
N ARG A 278 40.55 -1.35 19.83
CA ARG A 278 39.69 -1.38 18.63
C ARG A 278 40.46 -1.68 17.35
N ALA A 279 41.63 -1.05 17.17
CA ALA A 279 42.50 -1.33 16.02
C ALA A 279 43.02 -2.78 16.02
N LYS A 280 43.41 -3.31 17.19
CA LYS A 280 43.83 -4.72 17.31
C LYS A 280 42.69 -5.69 17.01
N ILE A 281 41.48 -5.42 17.52
CA ILE A 281 40.30 -6.28 17.32
C ILE A 281 40.04 -6.47 15.83
N LEU A 282 40.02 -5.40 15.03
CA LEU A 282 39.87 -5.54 13.57
C LEU A 282 40.96 -6.37 12.90
N SER A 283 42.23 -6.13 13.24
CA SER A 283 43.36 -6.80 12.61
C SER A 283 43.28 -8.32 12.84
N VAL A 284 42.93 -8.70 14.07
CA VAL A 284 42.71 -10.09 14.51
C VAL A 284 41.42 -10.68 13.90
N SER A 285 40.34 -9.90 13.76
CA SER A 285 39.14 -10.32 13.03
C SER A 285 39.44 -10.63 11.57
N ALA A 286 40.18 -9.76 10.88
CA ALA A 286 40.54 -9.97 9.48
C ALA A 286 41.42 -11.21 9.27
N ALA A 287 42.35 -11.49 10.20
CA ALA A 287 43.11 -12.74 10.21
C ALA A 287 42.19 -13.96 10.40
N THR A 288 41.24 -13.86 11.33
CA THR A 288 40.26 -14.93 11.64
C THR A 288 39.36 -15.24 10.44
N TRP A 289 38.76 -14.22 9.83
CA TRP A 289 37.88 -14.36 8.67
C TRP A 289 38.64 -14.86 7.42
N ALA A 290 39.86 -14.37 7.18
CA ALA A 290 40.68 -14.86 6.06
C ALA A 290 41.04 -16.35 6.22
N GLU A 291 41.31 -16.81 7.44
CA GLU A 291 41.52 -18.24 7.72
C GLU A 291 40.23 -19.05 7.57
N SER A 292 39.08 -18.51 8.00
CA SER A 292 37.75 -19.09 7.83
C SER A 292 37.43 -19.36 6.36
N ILE A 293 37.61 -18.35 5.50
CA ILE A 293 37.47 -18.44 4.04
C ILE A 293 38.41 -19.50 3.47
N ARG A 294 39.69 -19.51 3.90
CA ARG A 294 40.70 -20.48 3.44
C ARG A 294 40.37 -21.92 3.85
N LEU A 295 39.78 -22.13 5.02
CA LEU A 295 39.34 -23.44 5.51
C LEU A 295 38.11 -23.95 4.76
N HIS A 296 37.10 -23.10 4.56
CA HIS A 296 35.92 -23.44 3.76
C HIS A 296 36.30 -23.76 2.29
N ALA A 297 37.19 -22.97 1.67
CA ALA A 297 37.70 -23.28 0.34
C ALA A 297 38.46 -24.62 0.28
N ALA A 298 39.19 -24.99 1.34
CA ALA A 298 39.86 -26.29 1.45
C ALA A 298 38.91 -27.48 1.67
N ALA A 299 37.68 -27.21 2.16
CA ALA A 299 36.61 -28.21 2.32
C ALA A 299 35.70 -28.34 1.07
N GLN A 300 35.82 -27.43 0.10
CA GLN A 300 34.92 -27.23 -1.06
C GLN A 300 33.60 -26.50 -0.71
N ASP A 301 33.57 -25.80 0.42
CA ASP A 301 32.44 -25.08 1.02
C ASP A 301 32.29 -23.64 0.46
N TYR A 302 32.72 -23.42 -0.78
CA TYR A 302 33.10 -22.10 -1.30
C TYR A 302 32.07 -20.98 -1.06
N TRP A 303 30.79 -21.32 -1.12
CA TRP A 303 29.68 -20.36 -1.12
C TRP A 303 29.41 -19.82 0.30
N THR A 304 29.56 -20.65 1.34
CA THR A 304 29.65 -20.17 2.75
C THR A 304 30.88 -19.28 2.96
N GLY A 305 32.01 -19.57 2.29
CA GLY A 305 33.16 -18.66 2.24
C GLY A 305 32.85 -17.31 1.58
N TYR A 306 32.07 -17.31 0.49
CA TYR A 306 31.54 -16.09 -0.14
C TYR A 306 30.61 -15.31 0.81
N GLN A 307 29.68 -15.97 1.51
CA GLN A 307 28.75 -15.29 2.41
C GLN A 307 29.49 -14.57 3.53
N LEU A 308 30.49 -15.24 4.11
CA LEU A 308 31.37 -14.67 5.12
C LEU A 308 32.17 -13.49 4.54
N THR A 309 32.68 -13.59 3.32
CA THR A 309 33.37 -12.50 2.62
C THR A 309 32.47 -11.27 2.42
N ARG A 310 31.26 -11.45 1.85
CA ARG A 310 30.29 -10.38 1.57
C ARG A 310 29.79 -9.70 2.84
N SER A 311 29.46 -10.47 3.88
CA SER A 311 29.04 -9.93 5.18
C SER A 311 30.18 -9.22 5.92
N THR A 312 31.39 -9.77 5.93
CA THR A 312 32.60 -9.16 6.51
C THR A 312 32.89 -7.79 5.89
N LEU A 313 32.91 -7.70 4.55
CA LEU A 313 33.19 -6.43 3.87
C LEU A 313 32.07 -5.40 4.11
N THR A 314 30.82 -5.85 4.25
CA THR A 314 29.69 -4.99 4.63
C THR A 314 29.87 -4.42 6.05
N GLN A 315 30.33 -5.24 7.01
CA GLN A 315 30.63 -4.80 8.39
C GLN A 315 31.81 -3.80 8.39
N ILE A 316 32.91 -4.10 7.69
CA ILE A 316 34.06 -3.20 7.57
C ILE A 316 33.65 -1.85 6.97
N ALA A 317 32.81 -1.85 5.93
CA ALA A 317 32.29 -0.63 5.30
C ALA A 317 31.36 0.18 6.23
N ALA A 318 30.55 -0.49 7.05
CA ALA A 318 29.68 0.18 8.03
C ALA A 318 30.50 0.89 9.13
N ILE A 319 31.63 0.32 9.57
CA ILE A 319 32.51 0.88 10.60
C ILE A 319 33.55 1.84 9.96
N ALA A 320 33.06 2.75 9.10
CA ALA A 320 33.82 3.62 8.17
C ALA A 320 34.90 4.55 8.77
N ALA A 321 35.08 4.56 10.10
CA ALA A 321 36.15 5.29 10.78
C ALA A 321 37.51 4.56 10.79
N LEU A 322 37.52 3.26 10.50
CA LEU A 322 38.67 2.40 10.78
C LEU A 322 39.58 2.19 9.56
N ARG A 323 40.56 3.10 9.46
CA ARG A 323 41.64 3.08 8.46
C ARG A 323 42.66 1.96 8.74
N ASP A 324 42.32 0.72 8.40
CA ASP A 324 43.28 -0.35 8.18
C ASP A 324 42.94 -1.09 6.86
N SER A 325 43.57 -0.65 5.76
CA SER A 325 43.34 -1.17 4.41
C SER A 325 43.65 -2.66 4.28
N ASP A 326 44.60 -3.13 5.09
CA ASP A 326 45.25 -4.41 4.92
C ASP A 326 44.34 -5.56 5.34
N ALA A 327 43.37 -5.28 6.22
CA ALA A 327 42.31 -6.19 6.62
C ALA A 327 41.43 -6.62 5.42
N ALA A 328 40.84 -5.63 4.73
CA ALA A 328 39.99 -5.88 3.57
C ALA A 328 40.80 -6.49 2.41
N ALA A 329 42.02 -6.00 2.17
CA ALA A 329 42.90 -6.54 1.14
C ALA A 329 43.24 -8.03 1.33
N ARG A 330 43.47 -8.50 2.56
CA ARG A 330 43.74 -9.92 2.86
C ARG A 330 42.52 -10.81 2.64
N VAL A 331 41.34 -10.35 3.05
CA VAL A 331 40.06 -11.07 2.83
C VAL A 331 39.76 -11.19 1.33
N LEU A 332 39.95 -10.09 0.58
CA LEU A 332 39.80 -10.07 -0.87
C LEU A 332 40.83 -10.93 -1.61
N GLU A 333 42.08 -10.99 -1.16
CA GLU A 333 43.10 -11.87 -1.72
C GLU A 333 42.78 -13.36 -1.48
N ALA A 334 42.31 -13.73 -0.28
CA ALA A 334 41.85 -15.10 0.00
C ALA A 334 40.67 -15.51 -0.90
N TYR A 335 39.76 -14.58 -1.21
CA TYR A 335 38.68 -14.79 -2.17
C TYR A 335 39.21 -14.91 -3.62
N ARG A 336 40.11 -14.03 -4.03
CA ARG A 336 40.75 -14.04 -5.37
C ARG A 336 41.49 -15.35 -5.66
N LEU A 337 42.09 -15.96 -4.64
CA LEU A 337 42.79 -17.25 -4.73
C LEU A 337 41.86 -18.47 -4.82
N THR A 338 40.56 -18.31 -4.57
CA THR A 338 39.61 -19.44 -4.42
C THR A 338 38.42 -19.39 -5.39
N VAL A 339 38.11 -18.21 -5.94
CA VAL A 339 36.98 -17.98 -6.87
C VAL A 339 37.07 -18.82 -8.15
N GLU A 340 38.26 -19.09 -8.72
CA GLU A 340 38.37 -19.91 -9.93
C GLU A 340 37.94 -21.36 -9.67
N ASP A 341 38.42 -21.96 -8.58
CA ASP A 341 38.07 -23.33 -8.21
C ASP A 341 36.59 -23.45 -7.81
N ALA A 342 36.05 -22.44 -7.13
CA ALA A 342 34.62 -22.34 -6.83
C ALA A 342 33.75 -22.33 -8.10
N VAL A 343 34.06 -21.45 -9.05
CA VAL A 343 33.34 -21.33 -10.33
C VAL A 343 33.47 -22.62 -11.15
N ARG A 344 34.64 -23.27 -11.17
CA ARG A 344 34.85 -24.54 -11.87
C ARG A 344 34.03 -25.67 -11.25
N HIS A 345 34.06 -25.81 -9.92
CA HIS A 345 33.29 -26.81 -9.17
C HIS A 345 31.78 -26.65 -9.36
N LEU A 346 31.29 -25.40 -9.38
CA LEU A 346 29.87 -25.10 -9.61
C LEU A 346 29.44 -25.36 -11.07
N LEU A 347 30.31 -25.07 -12.06
CA LEU A 347 30.08 -25.46 -13.46
C LEU A 347 30.04 -26.99 -13.64
N GLU A 348 30.96 -27.72 -13.00
CA GLU A 348 30.97 -29.19 -13.02
C GLU A 348 29.67 -29.76 -12.44
N ARG A 349 29.17 -29.21 -11.32
CA ARG A 349 27.85 -29.56 -10.76
C ARG A 349 26.68 -29.17 -11.66
N ALA A 350 26.73 -28.02 -12.33
CA ALA A 350 25.70 -27.59 -13.27
C ALA A 350 25.57 -28.58 -14.44
N ASN A 351 26.72 -29.02 -14.97
CA ASN A 351 26.79 -29.99 -16.05
C ASN A 351 26.33 -31.39 -15.61
N ASP A 352 26.76 -31.91 -14.44
CA ASP A 352 26.23 -33.17 -13.90
C ASP A 352 24.70 -33.11 -13.73
N ALA A 353 24.18 -32.04 -13.13
CA ALA A 353 22.75 -31.86 -12.96
C ALA A 353 22.00 -31.83 -14.32
N PHE A 354 22.55 -31.14 -15.32
CA PHE A 354 21.98 -31.06 -16.67
C PHE A 354 21.92 -32.42 -17.37
N TYR A 355 23.01 -33.19 -17.37
CA TYR A 355 23.06 -34.53 -17.98
C TYR A 355 22.22 -35.59 -17.26
N ASN A 356 21.76 -35.31 -16.04
CA ASN A 356 20.86 -36.16 -15.26
C ASN A 356 19.38 -35.67 -15.28
N ASP A 357 18.99 -34.83 -16.24
CA ASP A 357 17.66 -34.19 -16.35
C ASP A 357 17.22 -33.38 -15.11
N ARG A 358 18.18 -32.98 -14.25
CA ARG A 358 17.95 -32.14 -13.06
C ARG A 358 18.16 -30.67 -13.40
N PHE A 359 17.41 -30.19 -14.38
CA PHE A 359 17.56 -28.85 -14.96
C PHE A 359 17.43 -27.72 -13.93
N GLY A 360 16.58 -27.87 -12.92
CA GLY A 360 16.45 -26.89 -11.84
C GLY A 360 17.76 -26.72 -11.06
N LEU A 361 18.39 -27.83 -10.64
CA LEU A 361 19.68 -27.79 -9.95
C LEU A 361 20.81 -27.26 -10.86
N ALA A 362 20.74 -27.55 -12.17
CA ALA A 362 21.69 -27.02 -13.14
C ALA A 362 21.59 -25.49 -13.27
N PHE A 363 20.37 -24.93 -13.36
CA PHE A 363 20.15 -23.48 -13.37
C PHE A 363 20.79 -22.81 -12.15
N ILE A 364 20.49 -23.36 -10.97
CA ILE A 364 20.94 -22.87 -9.68
C ILE A 364 22.47 -22.83 -9.60
N ALA A 365 23.14 -23.94 -9.92
CA ALA A 365 24.60 -24.02 -9.86
C ALA A 365 25.26 -23.02 -10.84
N SER A 366 24.72 -22.88 -12.05
CA SER A 366 25.20 -21.86 -13.01
C SER A 366 25.02 -20.43 -12.51
N ARG A 367 23.87 -20.10 -11.89
CA ARG A 367 23.64 -18.75 -11.32
C ARG A 367 24.54 -18.46 -10.13
N MET A 368 24.90 -19.48 -9.34
CA MET A 368 25.91 -19.34 -8.29
C MET A 368 27.30 -19.06 -8.87
N SER A 369 27.77 -19.80 -9.89
CA SER A 369 29.04 -19.49 -10.59
C SER A 369 29.10 -18.04 -11.05
N ARG A 370 27.96 -17.50 -11.50
CA ARG A 370 27.85 -16.13 -11.98
C ARG A 370 27.96 -15.08 -10.86
N GLU A 371 27.26 -15.28 -9.75
CA GLU A 371 27.28 -14.40 -8.57
C GLU A 371 28.70 -14.25 -7.97
N PHE A 372 29.47 -15.34 -7.88
CA PHE A 372 30.86 -15.31 -7.42
C PHE A 372 31.74 -14.36 -8.25
N TYR A 373 31.51 -14.32 -9.57
CA TYR A 373 32.26 -13.52 -10.51
C TYR A 373 31.80 -12.06 -10.51
N ASP A 374 30.49 -11.80 -10.56
CA ASP A 374 29.95 -10.45 -10.53
C ASP A 374 30.29 -9.74 -9.21
N PHE A 375 30.34 -10.46 -8.07
CA PHE A 375 30.86 -9.93 -6.80
C PHE A 375 32.36 -9.59 -6.85
N ALA A 376 33.19 -10.41 -7.49
CA ALA A 376 34.62 -10.10 -7.65
C ALA A 376 34.85 -8.82 -8.47
N LEU A 377 34.05 -8.62 -9.52
CA LEU A 377 34.05 -7.38 -10.32
C LEU A 377 33.58 -6.18 -9.48
N ALA A 378 32.55 -6.34 -8.65
CA ALA A 378 32.08 -5.28 -7.75
C ALA A 378 33.14 -4.88 -6.71
N GLN A 379 33.97 -5.82 -6.26
CA GLN A 379 35.13 -5.55 -5.40
C GLN A 379 36.41 -5.16 -6.18
N SER A 380 36.32 -4.93 -7.49
CA SER A 380 37.42 -4.51 -8.37
C SER A 380 38.64 -5.46 -8.37
N LEU A 381 38.41 -6.77 -8.28
CA LEU A 381 39.48 -7.77 -8.25
C LEU A 381 39.95 -8.19 -9.64
N GLU A 382 41.27 -8.19 -9.86
CA GLU A 382 41.87 -8.78 -11.06
C GLU A 382 41.80 -10.32 -11.00
N LEU A 383 40.92 -10.91 -11.81
CA LEU A 383 40.75 -12.35 -11.93
C LEU A 383 41.48 -12.95 -13.13
N PRO A 384 41.89 -14.23 -13.05
CA PRO A 384 42.33 -15.00 -14.23
C PRO A 384 41.26 -15.03 -15.33
N ALA A 385 41.67 -14.91 -16.59
CA ALA A 385 40.76 -14.96 -17.75
C ALA A 385 40.02 -16.31 -17.92
N SER A 386 40.52 -17.37 -17.28
CA SER A 386 39.83 -18.65 -17.13
C SER A 386 38.52 -18.51 -16.37
N VAL A 387 38.42 -17.67 -15.33
CA VAL A 387 37.17 -17.50 -14.56
C VAL A 387 36.04 -16.98 -15.44
N ALA A 388 36.29 -15.91 -16.21
CA ALA A 388 35.30 -15.36 -17.14
C ALA A 388 34.87 -16.38 -18.21
N THR A 389 35.78 -17.26 -18.63
CA THR A 389 35.50 -18.34 -19.59
C THR A 389 34.60 -19.42 -18.98
N LEU A 390 34.87 -19.84 -17.75
CA LEU A 390 34.07 -20.80 -17.00
C LEU A 390 32.66 -20.24 -16.67
N VAL A 391 32.55 -18.95 -16.35
CA VAL A 391 31.27 -18.26 -16.18
C VAL A 391 30.46 -18.23 -17.48
N GLY A 392 31.10 -17.92 -18.62
CA GLY A 392 30.43 -17.98 -19.93
C GLY A 392 29.90 -19.38 -20.28
N GLN A 393 30.61 -20.44 -19.87
CA GLN A 393 30.13 -21.82 -19.98
C GLN A 393 28.95 -22.09 -19.04
N ALA A 394 29.00 -21.59 -17.80
CA ALA A 394 27.89 -21.71 -16.84
C ALA A 394 26.62 -20.98 -17.31
N ASP A 395 26.76 -19.77 -17.87
CA ASP A 395 25.66 -19.00 -18.46
C ASP A 395 25.07 -19.71 -19.69
N GLN A 396 25.88 -20.37 -20.53
CA GLN A 396 25.38 -21.23 -21.62
C GLN A 396 24.59 -22.42 -21.07
N THR A 397 25.11 -23.14 -20.06
CA THR A 397 24.36 -24.22 -19.41
C THR A 397 23.03 -23.70 -18.82
N ALA A 398 22.99 -22.49 -18.27
CA ALA A 398 21.75 -21.87 -17.79
C ALA A 398 20.75 -21.52 -18.93
N ALA A 399 21.24 -21.14 -20.12
CA ALA A 399 20.41 -20.91 -21.30
C ALA A 399 19.84 -22.23 -21.86
N ASP A 400 20.67 -23.27 -21.97
CA ASP A 400 20.26 -24.61 -22.41
C ASP A 400 19.23 -25.22 -21.44
N VAL A 401 19.45 -25.06 -20.13
CA VAL A 401 18.49 -25.37 -19.07
C VAL A 401 17.18 -24.61 -19.25
N THR A 402 17.24 -23.30 -19.55
CA THR A 402 16.05 -22.47 -19.72
C THR A 402 15.17 -23.01 -20.86
N ALA A 403 15.77 -23.30 -22.02
CA ALA A 403 15.08 -23.92 -23.14
C ALA A 403 14.54 -25.34 -22.80
N ARG A 404 15.25 -26.14 -21.99
CA ARG A 404 14.77 -27.46 -21.53
C ARG A 404 13.56 -27.37 -20.61
N VAL A 405 13.59 -26.45 -19.64
CA VAL A 405 12.47 -26.23 -18.71
C VAL A 405 11.27 -25.65 -19.44
N GLU A 406 11.46 -24.72 -20.38
CA GLU A 406 10.39 -24.22 -21.26
C GLU A 406 9.67 -25.35 -21.98
N ASN A 407 10.39 -26.26 -22.62
CA ASN A 407 9.81 -27.44 -23.28
C ASN A 407 9.12 -28.42 -22.30
N LEU A 408 9.48 -28.40 -21.01
CA LEU A 408 8.88 -29.25 -19.97
C LEU A 408 7.58 -28.64 -19.39
N VAL A 409 7.52 -27.31 -19.27
CA VAL A 409 6.38 -26.59 -18.64
C VAL A 409 5.38 -26.04 -19.66
N ALA A 410 5.76 -25.93 -20.93
CA ALA A 410 4.88 -25.51 -22.01
C ALA A 410 3.66 -26.44 -22.15
N ARG A 411 2.55 -25.83 -22.55
CA ARG A 411 1.33 -26.51 -22.97
C ARG A 411 0.94 -25.99 -24.33
N ARG A 412 0.32 -26.83 -25.15
CA ARG A 412 -0.38 -26.37 -26.35
C ARG A 412 -1.88 -26.40 -26.11
N LEU A 413 -2.54 -25.29 -26.39
CA LEU A 413 -4.00 -25.22 -26.48
C LEU A 413 -4.41 -25.61 -27.90
N LEU A 414 -4.86 -26.86 -28.05
CA LEU A 414 -5.27 -27.44 -29.33
C LEU A 414 -6.80 -27.38 -29.42
N ILE A 415 -7.36 -26.73 -30.44
CA ILE A 415 -8.82 -26.55 -30.59
C ILE A 415 -9.25 -27.19 -31.91
N THR A 416 -9.92 -28.34 -31.89
CA THR A 416 -10.38 -28.98 -33.13
C THR A 416 -11.58 -28.25 -33.73
N ASP A 417 -11.92 -28.63 -34.95
CA ASP A 417 -13.21 -28.32 -35.53
C ASP A 417 -14.34 -28.91 -34.67
N PHE A 418 -15.50 -28.25 -34.68
CA PHE A 418 -16.67 -28.70 -33.93
C PHE A 418 -17.58 -29.53 -34.85
N VAL A 419 -18.13 -30.62 -34.33
CA VAL A 419 -18.85 -31.64 -35.10
C VAL A 419 -20.37 -31.45 -34.96
N PRO A 420 -21.17 -31.50 -36.05
CA PRO A 420 -20.76 -31.63 -37.44
C PRO A 420 -20.14 -30.33 -37.98
N ALA A 421 -19.07 -30.46 -38.77
CA ALA A 421 -18.46 -29.33 -39.45
C ALA A 421 -19.45 -28.72 -40.44
N VAL A 422 -19.91 -27.49 -40.16
CA VAL A 422 -20.88 -26.78 -41.00
C VAL A 422 -20.18 -26.29 -42.29
N THR A 423 -20.86 -26.44 -43.42
CA THR A 423 -20.32 -26.15 -44.75
C THR A 423 -20.81 -24.81 -45.31
N GLU A 424 -19.91 -24.11 -45.99
CA GLU A 424 -20.07 -22.93 -46.86
C GLU A 424 -20.69 -21.66 -46.24
N ASP A 425 -21.93 -21.68 -45.73
CA ASP A 425 -22.59 -20.45 -45.23
C ASP A 425 -22.10 -20.00 -43.84
N TYR A 426 -21.44 -20.90 -43.09
CA TYR A 426 -20.95 -20.64 -41.74
C TYR A 426 -19.50 -21.07 -41.60
N GLU A 427 -18.61 -20.10 -41.39
CA GLU A 427 -17.21 -20.36 -41.08
C GLU A 427 -17.12 -21.24 -39.83
N ASN A 428 -16.48 -22.40 -39.98
CA ASN A 428 -16.22 -23.41 -38.95
C ASN A 428 -15.90 -22.77 -37.59
N LEU A 429 -16.78 -22.98 -36.60
CA LEU A 429 -16.71 -22.32 -35.28
C LEU A 429 -15.37 -22.58 -34.57
N GLY A 430 -14.83 -23.80 -34.66
CA GLY A 430 -13.51 -24.13 -34.13
C GLY A 430 -12.38 -23.36 -34.83
N PHE A 431 -12.46 -23.20 -36.16
CA PHE A 431 -11.49 -22.41 -36.94
C PHE A 431 -11.57 -20.90 -36.62
N GLN A 432 -12.77 -20.33 -36.46
CA GLN A 432 -12.91 -18.93 -36.06
C GLN A 432 -12.38 -18.70 -34.64
N ILE A 433 -12.67 -19.60 -33.70
CA ILE A 433 -12.14 -19.55 -32.32
C ILE A 433 -10.61 -19.67 -32.34
N ARG A 434 -10.01 -20.62 -33.09
CA ARG A 434 -8.54 -20.69 -33.29
C ARG A 434 -7.98 -19.35 -33.79
N THR A 435 -8.64 -18.76 -34.79
CA THR A 435 -8.22 -17.49 -35.40
C THR A 435 -8.32 -16.32 -34.42
N ARG A 436 -9.38 -16.18 -33.62
CA ARG A 436 -9.49 -15.15 -32.57
C ARG A 436 -8.49 -15.37 -31.44
N CYS A 437 -8.34 -16.61 -30.96
CA CYS A 437 -7.40 -16.95 -29.88
C CYS A 437 -5.94 -16.62 -30.23
N ARG A 438 -5.55 -16.68 -31.51
CA ARG A 438 -4.22 -16.24 -31.99
C ARG A 438 -3.88 -14.79 -31.61
N TYR A 439 -4.87 -13.91 -31.47
CA TYR A 439 -4.69 -12.51 -31.09
C TYR A 439 -4.75 -12.25 -29.58
N LEU A 440 -4.97 -13.28 -28.75
CA LEU A 440 -4.93 -13.20 -27.27
C LEU A 440 -3.50 -13.38 -26.71
N SER A 441 -2.49 -13.16 -27.56
CA SER A 441 -1.08 -13.36 -27.28
C SER A 441 -0.48 -12.21 -26.46
N LEU A 442 -0.87 -12.12 -25.18
CA LEU A 442 0.01 -11.50 -24.19
C LEU A 442 1.33 -12.29 -24.15
N PRO A 443 2.52 -11.66 -23.99
CA PRO A 443 3.78 -12.37 -24.21
C PRO A 443 3.98 -13.58 -23.27
N GLY A 444 3.50 -13.53 -22.02
CA GLY A 444 3.52 -14.67 -21.08
C GLY A 444 2.59 -15.82 -21.46
N ASN A 445 1.48 -15.55 -22.17
CA ASN A 445 0.56 -16.60 -22.64
C ASN A 445 1.21 -17.50 -23.69
N GLY A 446 2.16 -16.98 -24.49
CA GLY A 446 2.85 -17.77 -25.51
C GLY A 446 3.61 -18.96 -24.91
N ILE A 447 4.22 -18.78 -23.74
CA ILE A 447 5.04 -19.79 -23.05
C ILE A 447 4.16 -20.81 -22.31
N ALA A 448 3.06 -20.36 -21.72
CA ALA A 448 2.15 -21.22 -20.95
C ALA A 448 1.12 -21.98 -21.80
N TRP A 449 0.73 -21.43 -22.97
CA TRP A 449 -0.42 -21.91 -23.75
C TRP A 449 -0.13 -22.22 -25.23
N GLY A 450 1.08 -21.91 -25.72
CA GLY A 450 1.68 -22.54 -26.90
C GLY A 450 0.71 -22.78 -28.05
N LEU A 451 0.10 -21.71 -28.56
CA LEU A 451 -0.91 -21.75 -29.62
C LEU A 451 -0.30 -22.14 -30.98
N ASP A 452 0.10 -23.40 -31.06
CA ASP A 452 0.47 -24.13 -32.27
C ASP A 452 -0.78 -24.30 -33.14
N VAL A 453 -1.01 -23.33 -34.03
CA VAL A 453 -2.14 -23.30 -34.97
C VAL A 453 -1.61 -23.69 -36.36
N PRO A 454 -1.50 -24.99 -36.68
CA PRO A 454 -1.09 -25.43 -38.01
C PRO A 454 -2.14 -25.05 -39.05
N ALA A 455 -1.68 -24.77 -40.27
CA ALA A 455 -2.53 -24.27 -41.35
C ALA A 455 -3.11 -25.42 -42.22
N PRO A 456 -4.29 -25.93 -41.86
CA PRO A 456 -5.36 -26.08 -42.85
C PRO A 456 -6.64 -25.33 -42.41
N LYS A 457 -7.65 -25.28 -43.30
CA LYS A 457 -9.01 -24.80 -42.95
C LYS A 457 -9.73 -25.70 -41.94
N SER A 458 -9.21 -26.90 -41.70
CA SER A 458 -9.78 -27.93 -40.83
C SER A 458 -8.70 -28.59 -39.97
N LEU A 459 -9.07 -28.95 -38.74
CA LEU A 459 -8.24 -29.66 -37.76
C LEU A 459 -9.12 -30.67 -37.00
N THR A 460 -9.01 -31.95 -37.32
CA THR A 460 -9.70 -33.05 -36.63
C THR A 460 -8.82 -33.63 -35.51
N PRO A 461 -9.37 -34.36 -34.52
CA PRO A 461 -8.58 -34.98 -33.46
C PRO A 461 -7.45 -35.90 -33.97
N GLU A 462 -7.65 -36.55 -35.12
CA GLU A 462 -6.70 -37.48 -35.75
C GLU A 462 -5.59 -36.76 -36.55
N SER A 463 -5.82 -35.48 -36.91
CA SER A 463 -4.83 -34.63 -37.58
C SER A 463 -3.85 -33.97 -36.61
N ILE A 464 -4.11 -34.08 -35.30
CA ILE A 464 -3.18 -33.69 -34.24
C ILE A 464 -2.09 -34.76 -34.14
N GLY A 465 -0.82 -34.33 -34.14
CA GLY A 465 0.33 -35.22 -33.95
C GLY A 465 0.42 -35.79 -32.52
N SER A 466 1.59 -36.31 -32.15
CA SER A 466 1.79 -36.82 -30.79
C SER A 466 1.51 -35.74 -29.74
N ARG A 467 0.56 -36.04 -28.83
CA ARG A 467 0.18 -35.14 -27.73
C ARG A 467 1.16 -35.28 -26.57
N MET A 468 1.66 -34.15 -26.09
CA MET A 468 2.42 -34.07 -24.84
C MET A 468 1.48 -34.28 -23.65
N PRO A 469 1.95 -34.80 -22.50
CA PRO A 469 1.13 -34.96 -21.28
C PRO A 469 0.50 -33.64 -20.76
N THR A 470 1.07 -32.51 -21.15
CA THR A 470 0.62 -31.15 -20.83
C THR A 470 -0.37 -30.56 -21.85
N ASP A 471 -0.58 -31.17 -23.02
CA ASP A 471 -1.45 -30.63 -24.08
C ASP A 471 -2.94 -30.67 -23.70
N ILE A 472 -3.59 -29.51 -23.79
CA ILE A 472 -5.02 -29.36 -23.54
C ILE A 472 -5.74 -29.30 -24.90
N LEU A 473 -6.55 -30.31 -25.16
CA LEU A 473 -7.40 -30.41 -26.34
C LEU A 473 -8.81 -29.91 -26.00
N LEU A 474 -9.32 -29.00 -26.81
CA LEU A 474 -10.72 -28.59 -26.83
C LEU A 474 -11.40 -29.19 -28.06
N SER A 475 -12.41 -30.02 -27.80
CA SER A 475 -13.29 -30.64 -28.79
C SER A 475 -14.71 -30.12 -28.60
N GLY A 476 -15.51 -30.03 -29.67
CA GLY A 476 -16.85 -29.44 -29.59
C GLY A 476 -17.89 -30.15 -30.46
N ILE A 477 -19.13 -30.10 -30.01
CA ILE A 477 -20.30 -30.67 -30.68
C ILE A 477 -21.37 -29.59 -30.81
N MET A 478 -21.86 -29.38 -32.03
CA MET A 478 -23.06 -28.59 -32.30
C MET A 478 -24.25 -29.54 -32.43
N GLU A 479 -25.06 -29.64 -31.38
CA GLU A 479 -26.22 -30.54 -31.35
C GLU A 479 -27.32 -30.09 -32.33
N LYS A 480 -27.33 -28.81 -32.71
CA LYS A 480 -28.25 -28.20 -33.69
C LYS A 480 -27.50 -27.19 -34.56
N LYS A 481 -27.92 -27.02 -35.82
CA LYS A 481 -27.57 -25.84 -36.63
C LYS A 481 -28.18 -24.58 -35.99
N VAL A 482 -27.66 -23.39 -36.35
CA VAL A 482 -28.32 -22.13 -35.97
C VAL A 482 -29.60 -22.00 -36.79
N ASN A 483 -30.74 -22.26 -36.14
CA ASN A 483 -32.05 -22.06 -36.73
C ASN A 483 -32.53 -20.64 -36.42
N VAL A 484 -33.18 -20.01 -37.41
CA VAL A 484 -33.92 -18.76 -37.23
C VAL A 484 -35.39 -19.08 -37.50
N ASP A 485 -36.18 -19.14 -36.45
CA ASP A 485 -37.59 -19.49 -36.49
C ASP A 485 -38.43 -18.21 -36.55
N ILE A 486 -39.38 -18.14 -37.48
CA ILE A 486 -40.35 -17.03 -37.56
C ILE A 486 -41.45 -17.30 -36.54
N VAL A 487 -41.59 -16.40 -35.57
CA VAL A 487 -42.64 -16.47 -34.55
C VAL A 487 -43.96 -16.03 -35.20
N PRO A 488 -45.09 -16.74 -34.97
CA PRO A 488 -46.39 -16.32 -35.48
C PRO A 488 -46.72 -14.86 -35.12
N PRO A 489 -47.16 -14.04 -36.08
CA PRO A 489 -47.40 -12.62 -35.85
C PRO A 489 -48.54 -12.39 -34.86
N VAL A 490 -48.41 -11.35 -34.04
CA VAL A 490 -49.36 -11.00 -32.98
C VAL A 490 -50.00 -9.65 -33.28
N GLU A 491 -51.32 -9.61 -33.42
CA GLU A 491 -52.06 -8.35 -33.46
C GLU A 491 -51.99 -7.65 -32.09
N LEU A 492 -51.59 -6.37 -32.08
CA LEU A 492 -51.60 -5.55 -30.87
C LEU A 492 -52.86 -4.71 -30.75
N GLU A 493 -53.30 -4.12 -31.86
CA GLU A 493 -54.27 -3.02 -31.86
C GLU A 493 -55.03 -2.96 -33.19
N ARG A 494 -56.29 -2.52 -33.13
CA ARG A 494 -57.14 -2.26 -34.30
C ARG A 494 -57.84 -0.92 -34.13
N GLY A 495 -57.97 -0.18 -35.23
CA GLY A 495 -58.64 1.12 -35.22
C GLY A 495 -59.10 1.56 -36.61
N TYR A 496 -59.36 2.86 -36.74
CA TYR A 496 -59.73 3.50 -38.01
C TYR A 496 -58.96 4.80 -38.17
N GLN A 497 -58.68 5.20 -39.41
CA GLN A 497 -58.24 6.54 -39.75
C GLN A 497 -59.28 7.20 -40.68
N GLU A 498 -59.69 8.42 -40.34
CA GLU A 498 -60.60 9.21 -41.17
C GLU A 498 -59.86 10.02 -42.24
N VAL A 499 -60.38 10.01 -43.47
CA VAL A 499 -59.83 10.75 -44.61
C VAL A 499 -60.96 11.54 -45.27
N GLY A 500 -60.89 12.87 -45.23
CA GLY A 500 -61.80 13.76 -45.97
C GLY A 500 -61.49 13.75 -47.46
N THR A 501 -62.48 13.49 -48.31
CA THR A 501 -62.29 13.43 -49.78
C THR A 501 -62.45 14.79 -50.47
N ASP A 502 -62.16 14.87 -51.76
CA ASP A 502 -62.42 16.04 -52.62
C ASP A 502 -63.91 16.29 -52.88
N ARG A 503 -64.77 15.29 -52.62
CA ARG A 503 -66.23 15.33 -52.78
C ARG A 503 -66.90 16.17 -51.69
N ILE A 504 -66.77 17.48 -51.85
CA ILE A 504 -67.42 18.49 -51.02
C ILE A 504 -68.59 19.10 -51.79
N VAL A 505 -69.81 18.87 -51.30
CA VAL A 505 -71.07 19.37 -51.86
C VAL A 505 -71.72 20.42 -50.95
N GLU A 506 -72.51 21.32 -51.53
CA GLU A 506 -73.32 22.27 -50.78
C GLU A 506 -74.66 21.64 -50.38
N VAL A 507 -75.02 21.77 -49.11
CA VAL A 507 -76.27 21.24 -48.53
C VAL A 507 -76.96 22.31 -47.66
N PRO A 508 -78.29 22.24 -47.48
CA PRO A 508 -78.98 22.98 -46.42
C PRO A 508 -78.35 22.65 -45.05
N ASN A 509 -77.92 23.66 -44.30
CA ASN A 509 -77.32 23.47 -42.98
C ASN A 509 -78.37 22.98 -41.97
N PRO A 510 -78.30 21.74 -41.47
CA PRO A 510 -79.33 21.18 -40.59
C PRO A 510 -79.32 21.81 -39.18
N MET A 511 -78.27 22.56 -38.84
CA MET A 511 -78.06 23.19 -37.53
C MET A 511 -78.38 24.70 -37.53
N ALA A 512 -78.76 25.29 -38.68
CA ALA A 512 -79.04 26.71 -38.79
C ALA A 512 -80.52 26.95 -39.16
N GLY A 513 -81.24 27.68 -38.31
CA GLY A 513 -82.61 28.10 -38.60
C GLY A 513 -82.72 28.93 -39.88
N LEU A 514 -83.88 28.84 -40.54
CA LEU A 514 -84.20 29.61 -41.74
C LEU A 514 -83.98 31.11 -41.50
N LYS A 515 -83.28 31.76 -42.43
CA LYS A 515 -83.14 33.22 -42.45
C LYS A 515 -83.54 33.72 -43.83
N ASP A 516 -84.36 34.78 -43.87
CA ASP A 516 -84.77 35.45 -45.09
C ASP A 516 -85.43 34.48 -46.11
N GLY A 517 -86.12 33.44 -45.60
CA GLY A 517 -86.81 32.40 -46.37
C GLY A 517 -85.93 31.28 -46.92
N ALA A 518 -84.61 31.41 -46.88
CA ALA A 518 -83.67 30.43 -47.42
C ALA A 518 -83.01 29.58 -46.31
N PRO A 519 -82.69 28.30 -46.57
CA PRO A 519 -81.75 27.55 -45.74
C PRO A 519 -80.35 28.16 -45.85
N LYS A 520 -79.67 28.35 -44.72
CA LYS A 520 -78.25 28.73 -44.74
C LYS A 520 -77.45 27.54 -45.31
N ILE A 521 -76.51 27.78 -46.21
CA ILE A 521 -75.70 26.72 -46.82
C ILE A 521 -74.66 26.21 -45.80
N ALA A 522 -74.42 24.90 -45.81
CA ALA A 522 -73.25 24.24 -45.25
C ALA A 522 -72.56 23.40 -46.34
N TYR A 523 -71.32 23.01 -46.07
CA TYR A 523 -70.54 22.13 -46.93
C TYR A 523 -70.44 20.77 -46.28
N GLN A 524 -70.83 19.72 -47.03
CA GLN A 524 -70.76 18.33 -46.61
C GLN A 524 -69.68 17.61 -47.41
N GLN A 525 -68.78 16.91 -46.73
CA GLN A 525 -67.67 16.16 -47.29
C GLN A 525 -67.85 14.66 -47.04
N GLU A 526 -67.69 13.84 -48.07
CA GLU A 526 -67.63 12.38 -47.94
C GLU A 526 -66.32 12.00 -47.22
N ILE A 527 -66.42 11.28 -46.08
CA ILE A 527 -65.28 10.69 -45.37
C ILE A 527 -65.09 9.25 -45.80
N HIS A 528 -63.85 8.85 -46.07
CA HIS A 528 -63.44 7.45 -46.12
C HIS A 528 -62.78 7.06 -44.80
N LEU A 529 -63.31 6.02 -44.17
CA LEU A 529 -62.70 5.35 -43.02
C LEU A 529 -61.79 4.24 -43.55
N TYR A 530 -60.52 4.28 -43.18
CA TYR A 530 -59.55 3.23 -43.45
C TYR A 530 -59.37 2.42 -42.15
N PRO A 531 -59.96 1.22 -42.02
CA PRO A 531 -59.75 0.37 -40.85
C PRO A 531 -58.31 -0.12 -40.86
N TRP A 532 -57.63 -0.13 -39.71
CA TRP A 532 -56.25 -0.59 -39.62
C TRP A 532 -56.05 -1.65 -38.55
N ILE A 533 -55.05 -2.52 -38.80
CA ILE A 533 -54.57 -3.54 -37.86
C ILE A 533 -53.06 -3.34 -37.70
N LYS A 534 -52.63 -3.21 -36.45
CA LYS A 534 -51.23 -3.13 -36.05
C LYS A 534 -50.75 -4.51 -35.58
N THR A 535 -49.71 -5.02 -36.23
CA THR A 535 -49.23 -6.40 -36.07
C THR A 535 -47.74 -6.42 -35.77
N VAL A 536 -47.32 -7.18 -34.76
CA VAL A 536 -45.89 -7.42 -34.46
C VAL A 536 -45.44 -8.71 -35.10
N HIS A 537 -44.35 -8.63 -35.88
CA HIS A 537 -43.62 -9.75 -36.44
C HIS A 537 -42.31 -9.94 -35.68
N ARG A 538 -41.92 -11.20 -35.41
CA ARG A 538 -40.72 -11.55 -34.62
C ARG A 538 -39.96 -12.72 -35.25
N LYS A 539 -38.64 -12.70 -35.13
CA LYS A 539 -37.74 -13.84 -35.37
C LYS A 539 -37.08 -14.24 -34.06
N GLN A 540 -36.83 -15.53 -33.87
CA GLN A 540 -36.05 -16.06 -32.75
C GLN A 540 -34.94 -16.96 -33.30
N ALA A 541 -33.77 -16.93 -32.67
CA ALA A 541 -32.65 -17.79 -33.04
C ALA A 541 -32.34 -18.80 -31.94
N ARG A 542 -32.07 -20.05 -32.31
CA ARG A 542 -31.64 -21.11 -31.39
C ARG A 542 -30.33 -21.74 -31.84
N ILE A 543 -29.47 -22.03 -30.88
CA ILE A 543 -28.26 -22.83 -31.08
C ILE A 543 -28.10 -23.82 -29.93
N ALA A 544 -27.48 -24.97 -30.21
CA ALA A 544 -27.08 -25.92 -29.18
C ALA A 544 -25.60 -26.30 -29.38
N VAL A 545 -24.73 -25.90 -28.45
CA VAL A 545 -23.27 -26.09 -28.51
C VAL A 545 -22.73 -26.63 -27.20
N LYS A 546 -21.91 -27.67 -27.28
CA LYS A 546 -21.18 -28.28 -26.17
C LYS A 546 -19.69 -28.26 -26.47
N VAL A 547 -18.87 -27.78 -25.54
CA VAL A 547 -17.40 -27.78 -25.64
C VAL A 547 -16.81 -28.58 -24.49
N SER A 548 -15.90 -29.49 -24.81
CA SER A 548 -15.23 -30.40 -23.89
C SER A 548 -13.71 -30.16 -23.89
N ARG A 549 -13.08 -30.36 -22.74
CA ARG A 549 -11.64 -30.36 -22.52
C ARG A 549 -11.17 -31.78 -22.25
N GLU A 550 -10.12 -32.17 -22.96
CA GLU A 550 -9.42 -33.44 -22.80
C GLU A 550 -7.94 -33.16 -22.53
N GLN A 551 -7.36 -33.81 -21.52
CA GLN A 551 -5.93 -33.76 -21.22
C GLN A 551 -5.45 -35.18 -20.89
N PRO A 552 -4.25 -35.61 -21.32
CA PRO A 552 -3.78 -36.98 -21.07
C PRO A 552 -3.82 -37.33 -19.58
N ASN A 553 -4.31 -38.54 -19.26
CA ASN A 553 -4.50 -39.05 -17.90
C ASN A 553 -5.51 -38.28 -17.01
N MET A 554 -6.31 -37.36 -17.57
CA MET A 554 -7.40 -36.68 -16.88
C MET A 554 -8.76 -37.05 -17.49
N PRO A 555 -9.85 -37.05 -16.71
CA PRO A 555 -11.20 -37.24 -17.25
C PRO A 555 -11.59 -36.08 -18.18
N VAL A 556 -12.42 -36.37 -19.19
CA VAL A 556 -12.99 -35.35 -20.07
C VAL A 556 -13.91 -34.44 -19.25
N THR A 557 -13.72 -33.13 -19.37
CA THR A 557 -14.46 -32.10 -18.62
C THR A 557 -15.25 -31.20 -19.57
N GLN A 558 -16.48 -30.82 -19.21
CA GLN A 558 -17.28 -29.90 -20.03
C GLN A 558 -16.87 -28.47 -19.70
N VAL A 559 -16.35 -27.73 -20.69
CA VAL A 559 -15.91 -26.33 -20.53
C VAL A 559 -17.06 -25.36 -20.74
N TYR A 560 -17.94 -25.66 -21.70
CA TYR A 560 -19.06 -24.82 -22.06
C TYR A 560 -20.25 -25.68 -22.53
N TYR A 561 -21.46 -25.23 -22.22
CA TYR A 561 -22.70 -25.78 -22.77
C TYR A 561 -23.76 -24.68 -22.87
N LEU A 562 -24.42 -24.61 -24.01
CA LEU A 562 -25.52 -23.71 -24.31
C LEU A 562 -26.53 -24.46 -25.18
N ASP A 563 -27.78 -24.58 -24.75
CA ASP A 563 -28.95 -24.83 -25.62
C ASP A 563 -30.01 -23.78 -25.27
N ASP A 564 -29.88 -22.60 -25.87
CA ASP A 564 -30.66 -21.41 -25.54
C ASP A 564 -31.35 -20.84 -26.78
N VAL A 565 -32.46 -20.15 -26.55
CA VAL A 565 -33.21 -19.39 -27.55
C VAL A 565 -32.96 -17.92 -27.23
N PHE A 566 -32.38 -17.17 -28.17
CA PHE A 566 -32.03 -15.77 -27.95
C PHE A 566 -33.26 -14.86 -28.13
N PRO A 567 -33.80 -14.23 -27.05
CA PRO A 567 -34.71 -13.11 -27.19
C PRO A 567 -33.94 -11.82 -27.54
N ASN A 568 -34.68 -10.81 -27.96
CA ASN A 568 -34.22 -9.46 -28.36
C ASN A 568 -33.39 -8.71 -27.28
N GLU A 569 -33.40 -9.18 -26.02
CA GLU A 569 -32.88 -8.45 -24.86
C GLU A 569 -31.40 -8.74 -24.53
N GLN A 570 -30.78 -9.76 -25.15
CA GLN A 570 -29.34 -10.03 -24.94
C GLN A 570 -28.47 -9.06 -25.78
N MET A 571 -27.48 -8.41 -25.14
CA MET A 571 -26.81 -7.20 -25.66
C MET A 571 -26.27 -7.27 -27.09
N SER A 572 -25.91 -8.45 -27.59
CA SER A 572 -25.36 -8.67 -28.94
C SER A 572 -26.37 -8.53 -30.09
N PHE A 573 -27.68 -8.41 -29.80
CA PHE A 573 -28.73 -8.23 -30.82
C PHE A 573 -29.25 -6.79 -30.91
N LYS A 574 -28.71 -5.87 -30.10
CA LYS A 574 -29.23 -4.51 -29.93
C LYS A 574 -29.33 -3.69 -31.23
N ASP A 575 -28.51 -4.01 -32.22
CA ASP A 575 -28.45 -3.33 -33.53
C ASP A 575 -29.15 -4.12 -34.66
N LEU A 576 -29.85 -5.21 -34.36
CA LEU A 576 -30.58 -6.04 -35.32
C LEU A 576 -32.10 -5.99 -35.10
N ALA A 577 -32.85 -5.66 -36.15
CA ALA A 577 -34.32 -5.67 -36.14
C ALA A 577 -34.88 -7.12 -36.15
N VAL A 578 -34.84 -7.80 -35.01
CA VAL A 578 -35.48 -9.14 -34.84
C VAL A 578 -36.97 -9.05 -34.48
N GLU A 579 -37.48 -7.85 -34.24
CA GLU A 579 -38.89 -7.52 -34.00
C GLU A 579 -39.28 -6.27 -34.78
N SER A 580 -40.47 -6.27 -35.39
CA SER A 580 -40.95 -5.13 -36.18
C SER A 580 -42.47 -5.00 -36.19
N GLU A 581 -42.94 -3.75 -36.16
CA GLU A 581 -44.36 -3.41 -36.27
C GLU A 581 -44.76 -3.19 -37.73
N GLU A 582 -45.70 -4.00 -38.22
CA GLU A 582 -46.47 -3.76 -39.45
C GLU A 582 -47.76 -2.98 -39.12
N LEU A 583 -48.18 -2.10 -40.03
CA LEU A 583 -49.48 -1.44 -39.99
C LEU A 583 -50.19 -1.67 -41.33
N THR A 584 -51.24 -2.49 -41.33
CA THR A 584 -52.06 -2.77 -42.52
C THR A 584 -53.35 -1.97 -42.51
N TYR A 585 -53.83 -1.59 -43.70
CA TYR A 585 -55.14 -0.95 -43.88
C TYR A 585 -56.06 -1.87 -44.68
N GLN A 586 -57.29 -2.03 -44.22
CA GLN A 586 -58.36 -2.80 -44.86
C GLN A 586 -59.07 -1.94 -45.93
N PRO A 587 -59.92 -2.54 -46.80
CA PRO A 587 -60.72 -1.78 -47.76
C PRO A 587 -61.52 -0.65 -47.10
N LEU A 588 -61.54 0.51 -47.76
CA LEU A 588 -62.19 1.70 -47.23
C LEU A 588 -63.70 1.51 -47.05
N VAL A 589 -64.25 2.16 -46.02
CA VAL A 589 -65.68 2.21 -45.71
C VAL A 589 -66.12 3.67 -45.71
N VAL A 590 -67.28 3.99 -46.28
CA VAL A 590 -67.81 5.36 -46.23
C VAL A 590 -68.28 5.68 -44.81
N GLY A 591 -67.68 6.71 -44.21
CA GLY A 591 -68.01 7.17 -42.86
C GLY A 591 -69.21 8.12 -42.80
N ALA A 592 -69.54 8.57 -41.59
CA ALA A 592 -70.41 9.73 -41.43
C ALA A 592 -69.73 10.96 -42.05
N PRO A 593 -70.43 11.83 -42.80
CA PRO A 593 -69.78 12.92 -43.51
C PRO A 593 -69.39 14.08 -42.59
N ARG A 594 -68.26 14.73 -42.87
CA ARG A 594 -67.87 16.01 -42.22
C ARG A 594 -68.80 17.11 -42.71
N ILE A 595 -69.31 17.95 -41.80
CA ILE A 595 -70.16 19.09 -42.12
C ILE A 595 -69.54 20.36 -41.54
N ALA A 596 -69.31 21.37 -42.39
CA ALA A 596 -68.72 22.65 -41.99
C ALA A 596 -69.48 23.84 -42.58
N SER A 597 -69.37 25.02 -41.93
CA SER A 597 -70.01 26.26 -42.37
C SER A 597 -69.28 26.98 -43.52
N SER A 598 -68.13 26.47 -43.99
CA SER A 598 -67.40 26.99 -45.14
C SER A 598 -66.57 25.89 -45.80
N ARG A 599 -66.40 25.94 -47.13
CA ARG A 599 -65.61 24.95 -47.89
C ARG A 599 -64.15 24.89 -47.44
N ALA A 600 -63.59 26.03 -47.01
CA ALA A 600 -62.20 26.14 -46.54
C ALA A 600 -61.95 25.53 -45.14
N ALA A 601 -62.99 25.12 -44.42
CA ALA A 601 -62.87 24.40 -43.14
C ALA A 601 -62.91 22.87 -43.30
N LEU A 602 -62.81 22.37 -44.53
CA LEU A 602 -62.78 20.94 -44.88
C LEU A 602 -61.45 20.63 -45.56
N THR A 603 -60.64 19.75 -44.98
CA THR A 603 -59.36 19.32 -45.53
C THR A 603 -59.55 18.14 -46.47
N ILE A 604 -58.89 18.16 -47.63
CA ILE A 604 -58.74 16.97 -48.46
C ILE A 604 -57.50 16.25 -47.90
N ASP A 605 -57.72 15.12 -47.24
CA ASP A 605 -56.68 14.39 -46.53
C ASP A 605 -56.03 13.36 -47.48
N THR A 606 -54.74 13.09 -47.30
CA THR A 606 -54.07 12.03 -48.07
C THR A 606 -54.49 10.65 -47.55
N PRO A 607 -54.89 9.70 -48.42
CA PRO A 607 -55.12 8.31 -48.01
C PRO A 607 -53.88 7.71 -47.32
N PRO A 608 -54.04 7.02 -46.18
CA PRO A 608 -52.90 6.47 -45.46
C PRO A 608 -52.29 5.29 -46.19
N THR A 609 -50.96 5.18 -46.12
CA THR A 609 -50.18 4.06 -46.62
C THR A 609 -49.83 3.11 -45.48
N GLY A 610 -49.94 1.80 -45.72
CA GLY A 610 -49.46 0.79 -44.76
C GLY A 610 -47.94 0.86 -44.54
N LYS A 611 -47.50 0.39 -43.38
CA LYS A 611 -46.08 0.18 -43.05
C LYS A 611 -45.79 -1.31 -43.08
N ALA A 612 -44.93 -1.77 -43.99
CA ALA A 612 -44.46 -3.15 -44.02
C ALA A 612 -43.55 -3.47 -42.80
N PRO A 613 -43.45 -4.75 -42.37
CA PRO A 613 -42.49 -5.13 -41.36
C PRO A 613 -41.06 -5.06 -41.91
N ASP A 614 -40.17 -4.45 -41.13
CA ASP A 614 -38.74 -4.30 -41.43
C ASP A 614 -37.96 -5.18 -40.45
N LEU A 615 -37.48 -6.33 -40.93
CA LEU A 615 -36.83 -7.38 -40.13
C LEU A 615 -35.48 -7.78 -40.73
N ALA A 616 -34.48 -7.94 -39.87
CA ALA A 616 -33.11 -8.29 -40.26
C ALA A 616 -33.03 -9.60 -41.08
N PRO A 617 -32.15 -9.69 -42.09
CA PRO A 617 -31.85 -10.92 -42.81
C PRO A 617 -31.39 -12.05 -41.89
N ASP A 618 -31.81 -13.28 -42.19
CA ASP A 618 -31.52 -14.44 -41.34
C ASP A 618 -30.01 -14.68 -41.15
N ASP A 619 -29.19 -14.40 -42.17
CA ASP A 619 -27.74 -14.60 -42.11
C ASP A 619 -27.00 -13.49 -41.37
N GLU A 620 -27.63 -12.35 -41.10
CA GLU A 620 -27.12 -11.35 -40.14
C GLU A 620 -27.42 -11.80 -38.70
N ILE A 621 -28.63 -12.30 -38.45
CA ILE A 621 -29.04 -12.89 -37.17
C ILE A 621 -28.13 -14.08 -36.81
N LYS A 622 -27.92 -15.03 -37.73
CA LYS A 622 -27.04 -16.18 -37.51
C LYS A 622 -25.58 -15.77 -37.27
N ARG A 623 -25.06 -14.75 -37.98
CA ARG A 623 -23.71 -14.20 -37.73
C ARG A 623 -23.59 -13.56 -36.35
N ALA A 624 -24.61 -12.83 -35.87
CA ALA A 624 -24.63 -12.28 -34.51
C ALA A 624 -24.67 -13.37 -33.42
N VAL A 625 -25.46 -14.44 -33.62
CA VAL A 625 -25.46 -15.64 -32.75
C VAL A 625 -24.07 -16.28 -32.69
N ILE A 626 -23.45 -16.51 -33.85
CA ILE A 626 -22.12 -17.11 -33.94
C ILE A 626 -21.05 -16.24 -33.26
N ASN A 627 -21.11 -14.91 -33.43
CA ASN A 627 -20.24 -13.96 -32.71
C ASN A 627 -20.42 -14.06 -31.19
N HIS A 628 -21.64 -13.97 -30.68
CA HIS A 628 -21.91 -14.09 -29.25
C HIS A 628 -21.37 -15.41 -28.68
N VAL A 629 -21.65 -16.53 -29.35
CA VAL A 629 -21.20 -17.86 -28.89
C VAL A 629 -19.69 -18.00 -28.95
N MET A 630 -19.02 -17.42 -29.94
CA MET A 630 -17.55 -17.34 -29.93
C MET A 630 -17.03 -16.56 -28.74
N ASP A 631 -17.58 -15.39 -28.44
CA ASP A 631 -17.07 -14.53 -27.38
C ASP A 631 -17.33 -15.13 -25.98
N GLN A 632 -18.45 -15.83 -25.79
CA GLN A 632 -18.69 -16.66 -24.59
C GLN A 632 -17.71 -17.83 -24.47
N ILE A 633 -17.47 -18.58 -25.57
CA ILE A 633 -16.51 -19.70 -25.55
C ILE A 633 -15.08 -19.18 -25.35
N ILE A 634 -14.72 -18.04 -25.93
CA ILE A 634 -13.41 -17.40 -25.74
C ILE A 634 -13.24 -16.94 -24.30
N GLY A 635 -14.25 -16.35 -23.67
CA GLY A 635 -14.24 -16.06 -22.23
C GLY A 635 -14.10 -17.32 -21.37
N GLY A 636 -14.81 -18.40 -21.73
CA GLY A 636 -14.65 -19.72 -21.09
C GLY A 636 -13.24 -20.30 -21.26
N ILE A 637 -12.64 -20.15 -22.44
CA ILE A 637 -11.26 -20.54 -22.74
C ILE A 637 -10.27 -19.70 -21.94
N GLN A 638 -10.45 -18.38 -21.87
CA GLN A 638 -9.63 -17.47 -21.06
C GLN A 638 -9.69 -17.85 -19.58
N ASN A 639 -10.87 -18.14 -19.03
CA ASN A 639 -11.02 -18.61 -17.65
C ASN A 639 -10.38 -19.99 -17.41
N ALA A 640 -10.47 -20.91 -18.38
CA ALA A 640 -9.81 -22.21 -18.31
C ALA A 640 -8.29 -22.14 -18.51
N ALA A 641 -7.78 -21.13 -19.23
CA ALA A 641 -6.37 -20.87 -19.50
C ALA A 641 -5.71 -19.95 -18.45
N ALA A 642 -6.48 -19.15 -17.72
CA ALA A 642 -6.01 -18.52 -16.48
C ALA A 642 -5.57 -19.60 -15.46
N GLN A 643 -6.12 -20.82 -15.58
CA GLN A 643 -5.77 -21.96 -14.74
C GLN A 643 -4.62 -22.81 -15.32
N PHE A 644 -3.41 -22.36 -14.98
CA PHE A 644 -2.62 -23.04 -13.93
C PHE A 644 -1.26 -23.66 -14.31
N PRO A 645 -0.10 -22.97 -14.15
CA PRO A 645 1.17 -23.69 -13.84
C PRO A 645 1.91 -23.34 -12.52
N VAL A 646 1.85 -22.10 -12.01
CA VAL A 646 2.63 -21.60 -10.85
C VAL A 646 2.45 -22.43 -9.55
N GLU A 647 1.30 -22.37 -8.89
CA GLU A 647 0.90 -23.25 -7.77
C GLU A 647 1.10 -24.75 -8.05
N VAL A 648 1.14 -25.26 -9.29
CA VAL A 648 1.38 -26.70 -9.55
C VAL A 648 2.85 -27.05 -9.45
N LEU A 649 3.73 -26.24 -10.05
CA LEU A 649 5.19 -26.39 -9.88
C LEU A 649 5.60 -26.14 -8.41
N GLY A 650 5.02 -25.09 -7.79
CA GLY A 650 5.21 -24.81 -6.37
C GLY A 650 4.67 -25.92 -5.46
N LYS A 651 3.45 -26.43 -5.70
CA LYS A 651 2.87 -27.53 -4.91
C LYS A 651 3.60 -28.86 -5.10
N ALA A 652 4.16 -29.14 -6.27
CA ALA A 652 5.04 -30.30 -6.46
C ALA A 652 6.27 -30.19 -5.54
N ALA A 653 6.93 -29.03 -5.54
CA ALA A 653 8.07 -28.76 -4.67
C ALA A 653 7.71 -28.78 -3.17
N LEU A 654 6.59 -28.16 -2.77
CA LEU A 654 6.03 -28.21 -1.40
C LEU A 654 5.66 -29.64 -0.95
N THR A 655 5.24 -30.51 -1.88
CA THR A 655 4.93 -31.92 -1.58
C THR A 655 6.21 -32.72 -1.35
N GLN A 656 7.23 -32.54 -2.20
CA GLN A 656 8.55 -33.18 -2.04
C GLN A 656 9.28 -32.66 -0.79
N GLN A 657 9.12 -31.36 -0.48
CA GLN A 657 9.51 -30.74 0.79
C GLN A 657 8.89 -31.47 1.98
N ALA A 658 7.55 -31.56 2.05
CA ALA A 658 6.86 -32.23 3.13
C ALA A 658 7.31 -33.70 3.28
N ALA A 659 7.55 -34.40 2.17
CA ALA A 659 8.07 -35.77 2.14
C ALA A 659 9.56 -35.93 2.54
N GLY A 660 10.31 -34.85 2.73
CA GLY A 660 11.75 -34.90 3.04
C GLY A 660 12.65 -35.18 1.83
N GLN A 661 12.11 -35.13 0.61
CA GLN A 661 12.81 -35.40 -0.65
C GLN A 661 13.52 -34.14 -1.15
N ALA A 662 14.51 -33.68 -0.37
CA ALA A 662 15.16 -32.40 -0.57
C ALA A 662 15.69 -32.20 -2.01
N ARG A 663 16.55 -33.11 -2.53
CA ARG A 663 17.16 -32.98 -3.88
C ARG A 663 16.11 -32.70 -4.96
N ASP A 664 15.02 -33.45 -4.95
CA ASP A 664 14.01 -33.43 -5.98
C ASP A 664 13.14 -32.18 -5.86
N ALA A 665 12.90 -31.72 -4.63
CA ALA A 665 12.21 -30.48 -4.35
C ALA A 665 13.00 -29.23 -4.80
N ALA A 666 14.32 -29.17 -4.61
CA ALA A 666 15.14 -28.07 -5.16
C ALA A 666 15.15 -28.09 -6.70
N ASN A 667 15.08 -29.27 -7.32
CA ASN A 667 14.91 -29.36 -8.76
C ASN A 667 13.55 -28.80 -9.22
N SER A 668 12.46 -29.16 -8.52
CA SER A 668 11.11 -28.64 -8.80
C SER A 668 10.99 -27.13 -8.59
N TRP A 669 11.60 -26.57 -7.54
CA TRP A 669 11.70 -25.11 -7.43
C TRP A 669 12.56 -24.53 -8.55
N GLY A 670 13.74 -25.08 -8.85
CA GLY A 670 14.55 -24.56 -9.96
C GLY A 670 13.78 -24.47 -11.30
N HIS A 671 12.88 -25.42 -11.58
CA HIS A 671 11.93 -25.33 -12.70
C HIS A 671 10.92 -24.17 -12.55
N PHE A 672 10.32 -24.00 -11.37
CA PHE A 672 9.46 -22.86 -11.02
C PHE A 672 10.19 -21.51 -11.16
N LEU A 673 11.44 -21.38 -10.68
CA LEU A 673 12.24 -20.15 -10.75
C LEU A 673 12.50 -19.73 -12.21
N VAL A 674 12.87 -20.69 -13.07
CA VAL A 674 13.05 -20.47 -14.52
C VAL A 674 11.73 -20.05 -15.18
N TYR A 675 10.62 -20.72 -14.86
CA TYR A 675 9.31 -20.38 -15.42
C TYR A 675 8.82 -18.98 -15.01
N ILE A 676 8.96 -18.62 -13.73
CA ILE A 676 8.62 -17.26 -13.22
C ILE A 676 9.48 -16.20 -13.88
N ARG A 677 10.80 -16.43 -14.04
CA ARG A 677 11.70 -15.50 -14.74
C ARG A 677 11.17 -15.16 -16.14
N GLN A 678 10.71 -16.16 -16.89
CA GLN A 678 10.20 -15.93 -18.24
C GLN A 678 8.85 -15.20 -18.29
N LEU A 679 7.91 -15.49 -17.38
CA LEU A 679 6.66 -14.69 -17.27
C LEU A 679 6.94 -13.20 -17.00
N VAL A 680 8.00 -12.91 -16.27
CA VAL A 680 8.40 -11.55 -15.87
C VAL A 680 9.15 -10.83 -16.99
N SER A 681 10.11 -11.48 -17.65
CA SER A 681 10.74 -10.94 -18.87
C SER A 681 9.73 -10.70 -20.00
N ALA A 682 8.60 -11.42 -19.97
CA ALA A 682 7.43 -11.23 -20.83
C ALA A 682 6.45 -10.12 -20.36
N LYS A 683 6.82 -9.30 -19.35
CA LYS A 683 6.06 -8.17 -18.78
C LYS A 683 4.55 -8.43 -18.62
N THR A 684 4.20 -9.62 -18.12
CA THR A 684 2.80 -10.06 -17.96
C THR A 684 2.33 -9.87 -16.52
N GLU A 685 1.10 -9.42 -16.32
CA GLU A 685 0.51 -9.29 -14.98
C GLU A 685 0.37 -10.66 -14.28
N LEU A 686 0.75 -10.72 -13.01
CA LEU A 686 0.71 -11.96 -12.22
C LEU A 686 -0.63 -12.06 -11.44
N PRO A 687 -1.26 -13.25 -11.35
CA PRO A 687 -2.52 -13.41 -10.62
C PRO A 687 -2.41 -13.07 -9.14
N GLU A 688 -3.50 -12.66 -8.48
CA GLU A 688 -3.48 -12.26 -7.06
C GLU A 688 -2.99 -13.39 -6.12
N SER A 689 -3.22 -14.67 -6.47
CA SER A 689 -2.65 -15.80 -5.71
C SER A 689 -1.12 -15.86 -5.73
N TRP A 690 -0.45 -15.19 -6.68
CA TRP A 690 1.00 -15.01 -6.67
C TRP A 690 1.48 -14.27 -5.43
N LEU A 691 0.77 -13.25 -4.94
CA LEU A 691 1.22 -12.48 -3.76
C LEU A 691 1.26 -13.37 -2.51
N THR A 692 0.19 -14.13 -2.28
CA THR A 692 0.14 -15.12 -1.20
C THR A 692 1.18 -16.23 -1.41
N GLN A 693 1.40 -16.68 -2.65
CA GLN A 693 2.45 -17.65 -2.96
C GLN A 693 3.87 -17.06 -2.84
N GLN A 694 4.07 -15.75 -3.00
CA GLN A 694 5.36 -15.07 -2.87
C GLN A 694 5.76 -14.91 -1.40
N GLU A 695 4.81 -14.59 -0.53
CA GLU A 695 5.00 -14.58 0.92
C GLU A 695 5.27 -16.00 1.44
N ILE A 696 4.42 -16.97 1.06
CA ILE A 696 4.65 -18.39 1.39
C ILE A 696 5.99 -18.88 0.82
N LEU A 697 6.35 -18.51 -0.42
CA LEU A 697 7.64 -18.87 -1.02
C LEU A 697 8.80 -18.32 -0.17
N ALA A 698 8.73 -17.06 0.26
CA ALA A 698 9.76 -16.45 1.11
C ALA A 698 9.89 -17.15 2.47
N GLU A 699 8.79 -17.29 3.22
CA GLU A 699 8.80 -17.98 4.53
C GLU A 699 9.23 -19.45 4.42
N THR A 700 8.71 -20.15 3.40
CA THR A 700 9.02 -21.56 3.14
C THR A 700 10.49 -21.74 2.80
N ILE A 701 11.05 -20.87 1.96
CA ILE A 701 12.48 -20.85 1.62
C ILE A 701 13.34 -20.60 2.86
N THR A 702 12.94 -19.68 3.75
CA THR A 702 13.62 -19.43 5.02
C THR A 702 13.63 -20.68 5.91
N GLN A 703 12.47 -21.29 6.17
CA GLN A 703 12.39 -22.56 6.94
C GLN A 703 13.17 -23.71 6.30
N TRP A 704 13.37 -23.66 4.97
CA TRP A 704 14.06 -24.72 4.25
C TRP A 704 15.58 -24.69 4.33
N ASN A 705 16.17 -23.51 4.54
CA ASN A 705 17.59 -23.41 4.89
C ASN A 705 17.90 -24.12 6.21
N GLU A 706 16.94 -24.14 7.13
CA GLU A 706 17.15 -24.54 8.52
C GLU A 706 17.11 -26.06 8.74
N GLU A 707 16.29 -26.82 7.99
CA GLU A 707 16.02 -28.24 8.32
C GLU A 707 16.72 -29.32 7.49
N ARG A 708 16.81 -29.20 6.15
CA ARG A 708 16.51 -30.39 5.31
C ARG A 708 17.60 -30.99 4.39
N TRP A 709 18.81 -30.45 4.32
CA TRP A 709 19.72 -30.72 3.19
C TRP A 709 20.94 -31.64 3.47
N GLN A 710 20.87 -32.48 4.50
CA GLN A 710 21.97 -33.27 5.10
C GLN A 710 22.71 -34.31 4.21
N LYS A 711 22.59 -34.31 2.87
CA LYS A 711 23.15 -35.36 1.98
C LYS A 711 23.85 -34.89 0.69
N PHE A 712 24.00 -33.59 0.50
CA PHE A 712 25.07 -33.01 -0.33
C PHE A 712 25.93 -32.15 0.60
N PRO A 713 27.13 -31.67 0.20
CA PRO A 713 27.87 -30.68 0.98
C PRO A 713 26.94 -29.51 1.38
N PRO A 714 26.59 -29.35 2.67
CA PRO A 714 25.56 -28.40 3.14
C PRO A 714 25.74 -26.94 2.68
N GLU A 715 26.96 -26.58 2.30
CA GLU A 715 27.48 -25.23 2.07
C GLU A 715 27.18 -24.71 0.66
N ILE A 716 26.64 -25.57 -0.22
CA ILE A 716 26.01 -25.17 -1.49
C ILE A 716 24.47 -25.10 -1.36
N LEU A 717 23.92 -25.43 -0.18
CA LEU A 717 22.48 -25.63 0.05
C LEU A 717 21.88 -24.58 1.02
N LYS A 718 22.58 -24.25 2.12
CA LYS A 718 22.38 -23.19 3.16
C LYS A 718 21.99 -21.76 2.70
N GLU A 719 21.82 -21.57 1.41
CA GLU A 719 22.73 -20.70 0.66
C GLU A 719 22.19 -20.46 -0.76
N LEU A 720 21.60 -21.52 -1.31
CA LEU A 720 20.79 -21.55 -2.51
C LEU A 720 19.74 -20.41 -2.54
N PRO A 721 19.11 -20.03 -1.39
CA PRO A 721 18.24 -18.85 -1.33
C PRO A 721 18.92 -17.49 -1.44
N ASN A 722 20.23 -17.36 -1.21
CA ASN A 722 20.94 -16.08 -1.31
C ASN A 722 21.45 -15.77 -2.73
N ALA A 723 21.37 -16.75 -3.65
CA ALA A 723 21.37 -16.49 -5.09
C ALA A 723 20.01 -15.99 -5.60
N TRP A 724 18.94 -16.09 -4.79
CA TRP A 724 17.59 -15.64 -5.18
C TRP A 724 17.41 -14.12 -5.16
N PRO A 725 17.95 -13.34 -4.19
CA PRO A 725 18.07 -11.89 -4.28
C PRO A 725 18.56 -11.38 -5.63
N HIS A 726 19.58 -11.97 -6.25
CA HIS A 726 20.09 -11.45 -7.52
C HIS A 726 19.15 -11.75 -8.71
N ALA A 727 18.37 -12.84 -8.65
CA ALA A 727 17.27 -13.08 -9.57
C ALA A 727 16.07 -12.13 -9.31
N ALA A 728 15.81 -11.79 -8.05
CA ALA A 728 14.78 -10.81 -7.65
C ALA A 728 15.18 -9.36 -7.97
N GLU A 729 16.47 -9.02 -7.94
CA GLU A 729 17.03 -7.75 -8.41
C GLU A 729 16.95 -7.66 -9.93
N THR A 730 17.22 -8.77 -10.64
CA THR A 730 16.97 -8.86 -12.10
C THR A 730 15.48 -8.65 -12.42
N TYR A 731 14.57 -9.19 -11.60
CA TYR A 731 13.12 -8.93 -11.67
C TYR A 731 12.78 -7.45 -11.42
N GLN A 732 13.38 -6.81 -10.41
CA GLN A 732 13.13 -5.41 -10.07
C GLN A 732 13.62 -4.48 -11.18
N ALA A 733 14.79 -4.76 -11.76
CA ALA A 733 15.34 -4.02 -12.90
C ALA A 733 14.47 -4.15 -14.15
N ALA A 734 14.09 -5.39 -14.53
CA ALA A 734 13.23 -5.65 -15.69
C ALA A 734 11.78 -5.13 -15.54
N LYS A 735 11.42 -4.67 -14.33
CA LYS A 735 10.15 -4.00 -13.99
C LYS A 735 10.28 -2.46 -13.95
N ALA A 736 11.50 -1.94 -13.86
CA ALA A 736 11.80 -0.50 -13.90
C ALA A 736 12.09 0.01 -15.32
N GLU A 737 12.53 -0.87 -16.22
CA GLU A 737 12.52 -0.70 -17.69
C GLU A 737 11.16 -1.00 -18.32
#